data_AF-A0A519EZ67-F1
#
_entry.id   AF-A0A519EZ67-F1
#
_cell.length_a   1.000
_cell.length_b   1.000
_cell.length_c   1.000
_cell.angle_alpha   90.00
_cell.angle_beta   90.00
_cell.angle_gamma   90.00
#
_symmetry.space_group_name_H-M   'P 1'
#
loop_
_entity.id
_entity.type
_entity.pdbx_description
1 polymer ?
#
loop_
_entity_poly.entity_id
_entity_poly.type
_entity_poly.pdbx_seq_one_letter_code
_entity_poly.pdbx_strand_id
1 'polypeptide(L)'
;VAMREEQAAKAARELKVTWKPWQHQLPDMGNIEQAIRDNPSIERVVLDQGNVDDALAQASERMTRTYLWPYQIHGSIGPSCGLADYSEDGIRVWSGTQNPHMLRADLAWLLEYPEERIDIIRMEAAGCYGRNCADDVCADAVLLSRAVGRPVRVQLTREQEHAWEPKGTAQLMEVDGGLNADGGIAGYDFSTRYPSNNSPTLALLLTGRVEPVATMFEMGDRTSIPPYDIEHMRVTIHDMAPIVRASWMRGVSALPNTFAHESYIDELAFAAGVDPVEYRLRYLHDERAAELVRATAARADWAPRTQPMQIPEEDGVLRGRGFAYARYIHSKFPGFGAAWAAWVADVAIDKHTGDVSVTRVVIGHDAGMMVNPAGVQHQIHGNVIQSTSRVLKERVTFEESTVASKEWGGYPILTFPEVPKVDVMMMPRQAEPPMGAGESASVPSAAAIANAVYDATGIRFRELPITAERILAALNSAGTQANSQPPQSPKAKRSKWLFGSLFAAFGALLGMAATALPWRGEIAPITPPSSGTWSSATLERGRLLAAVGDCAVCHTAPNGASNAGGLAMQTPFGTLYSSNITPDPETGIGNWSYPAFERAMRDGISRDGKHLYPAFPYTAFRNIEDADMQALYAYLMSQTPVKQVQPANDMRFPFNVRPLMAGWNALYLRKGEVQTQPQQSAQWNRGQYLVNGLGHCAACHSPRDLLGAEKGGTSFLAGGTVDGWEAPALNSLSKAPTPWTEDQLFNYLSSGYSDAHGVAAGPMGPVVSELTKLPKSDVRAIAVYLAALNEPASGSADARPATATRLAEMPSVSPQSLSNGQRVFEGSCQGCHADGLGPKLFGVSPSLATNTNVHSALPDNLIKVIQQGIDKPATADLGYMPGFKDSLSDTQISDLAAYLRSRFAPNEPQWTGLSEKVAHLKANPGTH
;
A
#
# COMPACT_ATOMS: atom_id res chain seq x y z
N VAL A 1 1.40 -15.87 -22.69
CA VAL A 1 2.20 -15.08 -23.66
C VAL A 1 1.26 -14.32 -24.57
N ALA A 2 1.55 -13.06 -24.88
CA ALA A 2 0.76 -12.24 -25.80
C ALA A 2 1.69 -11.41 -26.70
N MET A 3 1.13 -10.81 -27.76
CA MET A 3 1.92 -9.97 -28.69
C MET A 3 2.30 -8.62 -28.08
N ARG A 4 1.55 -8.14 -27.07
CA ARG A 4 1.79 -6.88 -26.37
C ARG A 4 1.76 -7.10 -24.85
N GLU A 5 2.54 -6.33 -24.11
CA GLU A 5 2.71 -6.52 -22.66
C GLU A 5 1.43 -6.26 -21.86
N GLU A 6 0.63 -5.26 -22.23
CA GLU A 6 -0.63 -4.94 -21.56
C GLU A 6 -1.68 -6.05 -21.73
N GLN A 7 -1.63 -6.78 -22.85
CA GLN A 7 -2.49 -7.94 -23.08
C GLN A 7 -2.07 -9.10 -22.19
N ALA A 8 -0.76 -9.33 -22.05
CA ALA A 8 -0.23 -10.35 -21.15
C ALA A 8 -0.56 -10.03 -19.69
N ALA A 9 -0.39 -8.78 -19.26
CA ALA A 9 -0.74 -8.33 -17.91
C ALA A 9 -2.24 -8.45 -17.62
N LYS A 10 -3.10 -8.08 -18.59
CA LYS A 10 -4.56 -8.27 -18.46
C LYS A 10 -4.92 -9.76 -18.33
N ALA A 11 -4.37 -10.61 -19.20
CA ALA A 11 -4.62 -12.04 -19.15
C ALA A 11 -4.14 -12.67 -17.82
N ALA A 12 -2.99 -12.24 -17.30
CA ALA A 12 -2.48 -12.71 -16.01
C ALA A 12 -3.42 -12.36 -14.85
N ARG A 13 -4.02 -11.16 -14.84
CA ARG A 13 -5.00 -10.73 -13.82
C ARG A 13 -6.33 -11.46 -13.90
N GLU A 14 -6.73 -11.91 -15.09
CA GLU A 14 -7.98 -12.66 -15.29
C GLU A 14 -7.83 -14.17 -14.97
N LEU A 15 -6.61 -14.65 -14.75
CA LEU A 15 -6.35 -16.06 -14.45
C LEU A 15 -6.93 -16.44 -13.08
N LYS A 16 -7.89 -17.38 -13.09
CA LYS A 16 -8.47 -17.94 -11.86
C LYS A 16 -7.63 -19.11 -11.39
N VAL A 17 -6.88 -18.91 -10.31
CA VAL A 17 -6.05 -19.96 -9.69
C VAL A 17 -6.63 -20.33 -8.33
N THR A 18 -6.75 -21.63 -8.05
CA THR A 18 -7.14 -22.14 -6.74
C THR A 18 -5.97 -22.94 -6.17
N TRP A 19 -5.45 -22.49 -5.03
CA TRP A 19 -4.39 -23.17 -4.31
C TRP A 19 -4.97 -24.03 -3.19
N LYS A 20 -4.31 -25.13 -2.85
CA LYS A 20 -4.60 -25.84 -1.60
C LYS A 20 -4.35 -24.90 -0.41
N PRO A 21 -5.13 -24.99 0.69
CA PRO A 21 -4.84 -24.21 1.89
C PRO A 21 -3.40 -24.39 2.35
N TRP A 22 -2.70 -23.27 2.60
CA TRP A 22 -1.35 -23.28 3.11
C TRP A 22 -1.38 -23.25 4.65
N GLN A 23 -0.79 -24.27 5.29
CA GLN A 23 -0.86 -24.46 6.74
C GLN A 23 0.45 -24.15 7.47
N HIS A 24 1.54 -23.86 6.74
CA HIS A 24 2.85 -23.59 7.33
C HIS A 24 3.08 -22.08 7.41
N GLN A 25 2.74 -21.48 8.54
CA GLN A 25 2.98 -20.04 8.73
C GLN A 25 4.47 -19.76 8.90
N LEU A 26 4.91 -18.58 8.44
CA LEU A 26 6.20 -18.04 8.88
C LEU A 26 6.17 -17.88 10.42
N PRO A 27 7.35 -17.91 11.09
CA PRO A 27 7.42 -17.45 12.47
C PRO A 27 6.96 -15.99 12.58
N ASP A 28 6.81 -15.48 13.80
CA ASP A 28 6.45 -14.07 14.00
C ASP A 28 7.56 -13.15 13.48
N MET A 29 7.39 -12.69 12.24
CA MET A 29 8.32 -11.79 11.57
C MET A 29 8.22 -10.34 12.10
N GLY A 30 7.27 -10.05 13.01
CA GLY A 30 7.27 -8.82 13.80
C GLY A 30 8.35 -8.83 14.89
N ASN A 31 8.82 -10.01 15.29
CA ASN A 31 9.93 -10.20 16.22
C ASN A 31 11.06 -11.02 15.56
N ILE A 32 11.78 -10.36 14.65
CA ILE A 32 12.85 -10.98 13.85
C ILE A 32 13.95 -11.59 14.74
N GLU A 33 14.30 -10.93 15.85
CA GLU A 33 15.30 -11.46 16.78
C GLU A 33 14.90 -12.85 17.28
N GLN A 34 13.69 -12.97 17.83
CA GLN A 34 13.21 -14.24 18.35
C GLN A 34 13.05 -15.29 17.24
N ALA A 35 12.54 -14.89 16.07
CA ALA A 35 12.42 -15.79 14.92
C ALA A 35 13.78 -16.37 14.48
N ILE A 36 14.87 -15.58 14.55
CA ILE A 36 16.23 -16.07 14.24
C ILE A 36 16.75 -16.97 15.36
N ARG A 37 16.51 -16.63 16.64
CA ARG A 37 16.94 -17.46 17.78
C ARG A 37 16.30 -18.84 17.76
N ASP A 38 15.02 -18.91 17.43
CA ASP A 38 14.25 -20.15 17.40
C ASP A 38 14.52 -21.00 16.14
N ASN A 39 15.22 -20.44 15.14
CA ASN A 39 15.53 -21.15 13.91
C ASN A 39 16.61 -22.23 14.18
N PRO A 40 16.37 -23.50 13.79
CA PRO A 40 17.36 -24.57 13.96
C PRO A 40 18.70 -24.24 13.31
N SER A 41 19.79 -24.49 14.04
CA SER A 41 21.14 -24.14 13.59
C SER A 41 22.17 -25.21 13.94
N ILE A 42 23.30 -25.17 13.24
CA ILE A 42 24.49 -25.95 13.50
C ILE A 42 25.59 -25.00 13.94
N GLU A 43 26.15 -25.25 15.12
CA GLU A 43 27.25 -24.45 15.66
C GLU A 43 28.58 -24.83 15.02
N ARG A 44 29.35 -23.81 14.64
CA ARG A 44 30.69 -23.93 14.09
C ARG A 44 31.60 -22.88 14.71
N VAL A 45 32.50 -23.32 15.58
CA VAL A 45 33.55 -22.46 16.15
C VAL A 45 34.67 -22.30 15.12
N VAL A 46 34.89 -21.08 14.65
CA VAL A 46 35.87 -20.78 13.59
C VAL A 46 37.17 -20.18 14.15
N LEU A 47 37.14 -19.71 15.38
CA LEU A 47 38.30 -19.26 16.14
C LEU A 47 38.04 -19.47 17.64
N ASP A 48 39.04 -19.96 18.35
CA ASP A 48 39.04 -20.09 19.82
C ASP A 48 40.49 -19.94 20.28
N GLN A 49 40.83 -18.77 20.82
CA GLN A 49 42.19 -18.42 21.22
C GLN A 49 42.22 -17.80 22.62
N GLY A 50 43.28 -18.09 23.38
CA GLY A 50 43.41 -17.68 24.78
C GLY A 50 42.46 -18.46 25.70
N ASN A 51 42.06 -17.85 26.81
CA ASN A 51 41.10 -18.43 27.76
C ASN A 51 39.94 -17.46 27.98
N VAL A 52 38.96 -17.51 27.07
CA VAL A 52 37.84 -16.57 27.01
C VAL A 52 36.98 -16.64 28.27
N ASP A 53 36.66 -17.83 28.76
CA ASP A 53 35.75 -18.00 29.89
C ASP A 53 36.35 -17.41 31.19
N ASP A 54 37.64 -17.66 31.45
CA ASP A 54 38.33 -17.08 32.61
C ASP A 54 38.50 -15.56 32.46
N ALA A 55 38.81 -15.08 31.25
CA ALA A 55 38.98 -13.65 30.99
C ALA A 55 37.69 -12.87 31.18
N LEU A 56 36.55 -13.39 30.72
CA LEU A 56 35.22 -12.79 30.93
C LEU A 56 34.79 -12.86 32.40
N ALA A 57 35.16 -13.92 33.13
CA ALA A 57 34.90 -14.03 34.56
C ALA A 57 35.71 -13.02 35.39
N GLN A 58 36.89 -12.62 34.91
CA GLN A 58 37.79 -11.67 35.56
C GLN A 58 37.65 -10.22 35.06
N ALA A 59 36.83 -9.98 34.03
CA ALA A 59 36.58 -8.66 33.49
C ALA A 59 36.10 -7.70 34.59
N SER A 60 36.72 -6.52 34.66
CA SER A 60 36.33 -5.47 35.61
C SER A 60 34.99 -4.84 35.25
N GLU A 61 34.69 -4.75 33.95
CA GLU A 61 33.40 -4.35 33.43
C GLU A 61 32.99 -5.30 32.29
N ARG A 62 32.03 -6.21 32.55
CA ARG A 62 31.48 -7.10 31.53
C ARG A 62 30.36 -6.40 30.75
N MET A 63 30.39 -6.52 29.42
CA MET A 63 29.53 -5.79 28.49
C MET A 63 28.91 -6.72 27.45
N THR A 64 27.90 -7.51 27.82
CA THR A 64 27.19 -8.34 26.83
C THR A 64 26.26 -7.48 25.95
N ARG A 65 26.31 -7.65 24.63
CA ARG A 65 25.55 -6.87 23.63
C ARG A 65 24.96 -7.75 22.54
N THR A 66 23.76 -7.35 22.09
CA THR A 66 23.04 -7.96 20.98
C THR A 66 22.82 -6.90 19.91
N TYR A 67 23.11 -7.25 18.66
CA TYR A 67 22.94 -6.42 17.48
C TYR A 67 22.05 -7.13 16.46
N LEU A 68 21.13 -6.39 15.85
CA LEU A 68 20.15 -6.95 14.91
C LEU A 68 20.19 -6.22 13.56
N TRP A 69 20.35 -7.01 12.50
CA TRP A 69 20.28 -6.57 11.11
C TRP A 69 18.95 -7.02 10.47
N PRO A 70 18.21 -6.15 9.78
CA PRO A 70 16.90 -6.48 9.21
C PRO A 70 16.99 -7.21 7.87
N TYR A 71 15.89 -7.84 7.44
CA TYR A 71 15.73 -8.27 6.05
C TYR A 71 15.68 -7.06 5.12
N GLN A 72 16.36 -7.13 3.98
CA GLN A 72 16.45 -6.06 2.98
C GLN A 72 16.25 -6.65 1.56
N ILE A 73 16.00 -5.80 0.57
CA ILE A 73 15.95 -6.19 -0.85
C ILE A 73 17.01 -5.46 -1.65
N HIS A 74 17.36 -5.99 -2.83
CA HIS A 74 18.37 -5.38 -3.70
C HIS A 74 17.91 -4.01 -4.19
N GLY A 75 16.60 -3.85 -4.43
CA GLY A 75 16.03 -2.56 -4.80
C GLY A 75 16.58 -2.03 -6.13
N SER A 76 16.83 -2.92 -7.10
CA SER A 76 17.25 -2.51 -8.46
C SER A 76 16.28 -1.49 -9.04
N ILE A 77 16.77 -0.41 -9.65
CA ILE A 77 15.91 0.69 -10.14
C ILE A 77 14.95 0.24 -11.24
N GLY A 78 15.42 -0.64 -12.12
CA GLY A 78 14.57 -1.36 -13.07
C GLY A 78 14.28 -2.78 -12.56
N PRO A 79 13.03 -3.29 -12.67
CA PRO A 79 12.73 -4.69 -12.42
C PRO A 79 13.52 -5.63 -13.34
N SER A 80 13.70 -6.87 -12.90
CA SER A 80 14.41 -7.89 -13.67
C SER A 80 13.71 -8.19 -15.00
N CYS A 81 14.50 -8.32 -16.06
CA CYS A 81 14.04 -8.61 -17.41
C CYS A 81 14.95 -9.66 -18.08
N GLY A 82 14.34 -10.63 -18.76
CA GLY A 82 15.00 -11.65 -19.55
C GLY A 82 14.34 -11.81 -20.92
N LEU A 83 15.12 -12.12 -21.95
CA LEU A 83 14.63 -12.49 -23.28
C LEU A 83 15.26 -13.83 -23.65
N ALA A 84 14.46 -14.78 -24.10
CA ALA A 84 14.94 -16.05 -24.60
C ALA A 84 14.40 -16.34 -25.99
N ASP A 85 15.25 -16.96 -26.81
CA ASP A 85 14.94 -17.51 -28.13
C ASP A 85 15.32 -18.99 -28.12
N TYR A 86 14.31 -19.86 -27.97
CA TYR A 86 14.46 -21.31 -27.94
C TYR A 86 14.27 -21.91 -29.34
N SER A 87 15.15 -22.85 -29.69
CA SER A 87 14.99 -23.77 -30.82
C SER A 87 15.51 -25.17 -30.45
N GLU A 88 15.20 -26.19 -31.27
CA GLU A 88 15.75 -27.54 -31.07
C GLU A 88 17.27 -27.62 -31.30
N ASP A 89 17.84 -26.67 -32.05
CA ASP A 89 19.26 -26.63 -32.38
C ASP A 89 20.09 -25.85 -31.36
N GLY A 90 19.47 -24.95 -30.58
CA GLY A 90 20.15 -24.09 -29.61
C GLY A 90 19.26 -23.08 -28.92
N ILE A 91 19.74 -22.55 -27.80
CA ILE A 91 19.03 -21.57 -26.98
C ILE A 91 19.90 -20.33 -26.84
N ARG A 92 19.32 -19.14 -27.08
CA ARG A 92 19.97 -17.85 -26.78
C ARG A 92 19.16 -17.11 -25.75
N VAL A 93 19.83 -16.62 -24.70
CA VAL A 93 19.20 -15.88 -23.60
C VAL A 93 19.94 -14.56 -23.39
N TRP A 94 19.23 -13.45 -23.51
CA TRP A 94 19.73 -12.13 -23.15
C TRP A 94 19.32 -11.84 -21.70
N SER A 95 20.31 -11.65 -20.84
CA SER A 95 20.10 -11.63 -19.39
C SER A 95 20.86 -10.49 -18.71
N GLY A 96 20.22 -9.88 -17.71
CA GLY A 96 20.87 -8.99 -16.75
C GLY A 96 21.63 -9.70 -15.63
N THR A 97 21.78 -11.03 -15.68
CA THR A 97 22.43 -11.85 -14.65
C THR A 97 23.84 -11.38 -14.29
N GLN A 98 24.20 -11.49 -13.02
CA GLN A 98 25.58 -11.35 -12.55
C GLN A 98 26.41 -12.63 -12.74
N ASN A 99 25.76 -13.79 -12.91
CA ASN A 99 26.40 -15.10 -12.89
C ASN A 99 26.00 -15.94 -14.12
N PRO A 100 26.43 -15.56 -15.34
CA PRO A 100 25.99 -16.22 -16.57
C PRO A 100 26.30 -17.72 -16.62
N HIS A 101 27.39 -18.16 -15.99
CA HIS A 101 27.73 -19.59 -15.93
C HIS A 101 26.76 -20.40 -15.06
N MET A 102 26.37 -19.87 -13.89
CA MET A 102 25.39 -20.54 -13.02
C MET A 102 24.00 -20.54 -13.66
N LEU A 103 23.60 -19.42 -14.28
CA LEU A 103 22.34 -19.37 -15.03
C LEU A 103 22.33 -20.42 -16.14
N ARG A 104 23.41 -20.54 -16.92
CA ARG A 104 23.50 -21.54 -17.99
C ARG A 104 23.31 -22.97 -17.47
N ALA A 105 23.96 -23.31 -16.36
CA ALA A 105 23.82 -24.61 -15.72
C ALA A 105 22.38 -24.85 -15.20
N ASP A 106 21.78 -23.85 -14.54
CA ASP A 106 20.40 -23.91 -14.07
C ASP A 106 19.41 -24.13 -15.24
N LEU A 107 19.60 -23.45 -16.37
CA LEU A 107 18.76 -23.63 -17.57
C LEU A 107 18.95 -24.99 -18.23
N ALA A 108 20.18 -25.49 -18.30
CA ALA A 108 20.49 -26.83 -18.80
C ALA A 108 19.76 -27.91 -17.96
N TRP A 109 19.81 -27.76 -16.64
CA TRP A 109 19.13 -28.67 -15.73
C TRP A 109 17.60 -28.56 -15.82
N LEU A 110 17.07 -27.33 -15.87
CA LEU A 110 15.64 -27.05 -16.00
C LEU A 110 15.03 -27.69 -17.26
N LEU A 111 15.74 -27.61 -18.39
CA LEU A 111 15.23 -28.04 -19.69
C LEU A 111 15.64 -29.46 -20.09
N GLU A 112 16.53 -30.09 -19.32
CA GLU A 112 17.22 -31.34 -19.71
C GLU A 112 17.92 -31.20 -21.05
N TYR A 113 18.67 -30.11 -21.19
CA TYR A 113 19.28 -29.68 -22.44
C TYR A 113 20.81 -29.59 -22.32
N PRO A 114 21.59 -29.91 -23.37
CA PRO A 114 23.04 -29.82 -23.31
C PRO A 114 23.51 -28.39 -22.99
N GLU A 115 24.36 -28.23 -21.97
CA GLU A 115 24.80 -26.91 -21.50
C GLU A 115 25.55 -26.13 -22.60
N GLU A 116 26.32 -26.83 -23.43
CA GLU A 116 27.09 -26.24 -24.54
C GLU A 116 26.22 -25.69 -25.68
N ARG A 117 24.91 -25.97 -25.68
CA ARG A 117 23.94 -25.44 -26.65
C ARG A 117 23.14 -24.26 -26.11
N ILE A 118 23.53 -23.72 -24.95
CA ILE A 118 22.88 -22.57 -24.31
C ILE A 118 23.85 -21.40 -24.27
N ASP A 119 23.53 -20.35 -25.01
CA ASP A 119 24.28 -19.10 -25.02
C ASP A 119 23.61 -18.07 -24.11
N ILE A 120 24.33 -17.65 -23.05
CA ILE A 120 23.93 -16.53 -22.20
C ILE A 120 24.63 -15.26 -22.68
N ILE A 121 23.86 -14.33 -23.22
CA ILE A 121 24.31 -13.02 -23.67
C ILE A 121 24.04 -12.02 -22.53
N ARG A 122 25.11 -11.67 -21.80
CA ARG A 122 25.00 -10.72 -20.69
C ARG A 122 24.74 -9.30 -21.20
N MET A 123 23.68 -8.69 -20.68
CA MET A 123 23.29 -7.30 -20.91
C MET A 123 23.57 -6.45 -19.68
N GLU A 124 23.70 -5.13 -19.87
CA GLU A 124 23.72 -4.21 -18.74
C GLU A 124 22.36 -4.20 -18.04
N ALA A 125 22.36 -4.48 -16.74
CA ALA A 125 21.16 -4.50 -15.90
C ALA A 125 21.00 -3.16 -15.15
N ALA A 126 19.78 -2.87 -14.70
CA ALA A 126 19.45 -1.66 -13.93
C ALA A 126 19.87 -1.75 -12.44
N GLY A 127 21.07 -2.29 -12.20
CA GLY A 127 21.56 -2.70 -10.88
C GLY A 127 21.17 -4.14 -10.54
N CYS A 128 22.07 -4.86 -9.87
CA CYS A 128 21.81 -6.20 -9.34
C CYS A 128 22.12 -6.25 -7.84
N TYR A 129 23.25 -5.68 -7.42
CA TYR A 129 23.67 -5.60 -6.02
C TYR A 129 23.74 -6.95 -5.30
N GLY A 130 23.79 -8.06 -6.04
CA GLY A 130 23.63 -9.41 -5.55
C GLY A 130 22.68 -10.23 -6.44
N ARG A 131 22.16 -11.35 -5.91
CA ARG A 131 21.23 -12.22 -6.65
C ARG A 131 19.79 -11.70 -6.53
N ASN A 132 19.36 -10.86 -7.46
CA ASN A 132 17.96 -10.47 -7.65
C ASN A 132 17.21 -11.46 -8.58
N CYS A 133 16.03 -11.11 -9.10
CA CYS A 133 15.23 -11.98 -9.98
C CYS A 133 15.77 -12.14 -11.42
N ALA A 134 16.95 -11.62 -11.76
CA ALA A 134 17.47 -11.64 -13.13
C ALA A 134 17.58 -13.06 -13.72
N ASP A 135 17.90 -14.05 -12.87
CA ASP A 135 17.98 -15.46 -13.27
C ASP A 135 16.58 -16.08 -13.42
N ASP A 136 15.65 -15.72 -12.52
CA ASP A 136 14.27 -16.23 -12.50
C ASP A 136 13.52 -15.88 -13.79
N VAL A 137 13.57 -14.61 -14.21
CA VAL A 137 12.91 -14.14 -15.44
C VAL A 137 13.50 -14.76 -16.71
N CYS A 138 14.77 -15.16 -16.68
CA CYS A 138 15.41 -15.84 -17.81
C CYS A 138 14.90 -17.28 -17.94
N ALA A 139 14.73 -17.96 -16.82
CA ALA A 139 14.15 -19.29 -16.77
C ALA A 139 12.67 -19.29 -17.25
N ASP A 140 11.89 -18.30 -16.80
CA ASP A 140 10.51 -18.13 -17.29
C ASP A 140 10.49 -17.83 -18.80
N ALA A 141 11.36 -16.94 -19.27
CA ALA A 141 11.44 -16.58 -20.68
C ALA A 141 11.75 -17.79 -21.57
N VAL A 142 12.68 -18.67 -21.17
CA VAL A 142 13.03 -19.85 -21.99
C VAL A 142 11.93 -20.90 -21.99
N LEU A 143 11.25 -21.14 -20.85
CA LEU A 143 10.11 -22.05 -20.78
C LEU A 143 8.97 -21.57 -21.68
N LEU A 144 8.67 -20.27 -21.62
CA LEU A 144 7.61 -19.67 -22.44
C LEU A 144 7.99 -19.64 -23.92
N SER A 145 9.25 -19.34 -24.25
CA SER A 145 9.76 -19.37 -25.64
C SER A 145 9.65 -20.76 -26.24
N ARG A 146 10.04 -21.80 -25.49
CA ARG A 146 9.87 -23.20 -25.88
C ARG A 146 8.41 -23.56 -26.12
N ALA A 147 7.50 -23.12 -25.25
CA ALA A 147 6.09 -23.43 -25.36
C ALA A 147 5.42 -22.81 -26.60
N VAL A 148 5.87 -21.64 -27.06
CA VAL A 148 5.25 -20.92 -28.19
C VAL A 148 6.07 -20.99 -29.49
N GLY A 149 7.30 -21.50 -29.45
CA GLY A 149 8.20 -21.58 -30.60
C GLY A 149 8.64 -20.22 -31.15
N ARG A 150 8.68 -19.18 -30.31
CA ARG A 150 9.07 -17.80 -30.69
C ARG A 150 9.89 -17.16 -29.58
N PRO A 151 10.68 -16.12 -29.86
CA PRO A 151 11.34 -15.34 -28.81
C PRO A 151 10.33 -14.75 -27.82
N VAL A 152 10.61 -14.84 -26.52
CA VAL A 152 9.75 -14.32 -25.45
C VAL A 152 10.57 -13.47 -24.49
N ARG A 153 10.09 -12.24 -24.25
CA ARG A 153 10.57 -11.35 -23.18
C ARG A 153 9.68 -11.52 -21.95
N VAL A 154 10.30 -11.69 -20.78
CA VAL A 154 9.66 -11.66 -19.47
C VAL A 154 10.28 -10.52 -18.67
N GLN A 155 9.44 -9.65 -18.12
CA GLN A 155 9.84 -8.60 -17.19
C GLN A 155 8.86 -8.58 -16.03
N LEU A 156 9.38 -8.52 -14.81
CA LEU A 156 8.55 -8.37 -13.61
C LEU A 156 8.00 -6.95 -13.49
N THR A 157 6.82 -6.81 -12.89
CA THR A 157 6.42 -5.51 -12.30
C THR A 157 7.26 -5.23 -11.05
N ARG A 158 7.24 -3.98 -10.56
CA ARG A 158 7.92 -3.62 -9.30
C ARG A 158 7.42 -4.47 -8.13
N GLU A 159 6.11 -4.68 -8.07
CA GLU A 159 5.44 -5.48 -7.04
C GLU A 159 5.87 -6.95 -7.08
N GLN A 160 6.03 -7.49 -8.28
CA GLN A 160 6.52 -8.85 -8.47
C GLN A 160 8.00 -8.98 -8.11
N GLU A 161 8.85 -8.02 -8.49
CA GLU A 161 10.28 -8.01 -8.12
C GLU A 161 10.42 -8.00 -6.59
N HIS A 162 9.84 -7.01 -5.91
CA HIS A 162 9.97 -6.87 -4.46
C HIS A 162 9.36 -8.04 -3.70
N ALA A 163 8.27 -8.64 -4.20
CA ALA A 163 7.69 -9.83 -3.60
C ALA A 163 8.65 -11.03 -3.72
N TRP A 164 9.14 -11.30 -4.93
CA TRP A 164 9.81 -12.57 -5.24
C TRP A 164 11.33 -12.54 -5.16
N GLU A 165 11.99 -11.37 -5.22
CA GLU A 165 13.45 -11.31 -5.19
C GLU A 165 14.00 -11.93 -3.90
N PRO A 166 15.15 -12.62 -3.95
CA PRO A 166 15.77 -13.13 -2.73
C PRO A 166 16.09 -11.96 -1.80
N LYS A 167 15.77 -12.07 -0.52
CA LYS A 167 16.06 -11.01 0.45
C LYS A 167 17.54 -11.03 0.85
N GLY A 168 18.15 -9.86 1.02
CA GLY A 168 19.30 -9.73 1.89
C GLY A 168 18.87 -10.15 3.30
N THR A 169 19.49 -11.19 3.85
CA THR A 169 18.96 -11.82 5.07
C THR A 169 19.11 -10.90 6.29
N ALA A 170 18.16 -11.01 7.21
CA ALA A 170 18.36 -10.56 8.58
C ALA A 170 19.48 -11.36 9.24
N GLN A 171 20.10 -10.76 10.26
CA GLN A 171 21.21 -11.37 10.98
C GLN A 171 21.20 -10.92 12.44
N LEU A 172 21.45 -11.87 13.33
CA LEU A 172 21.59 -11.62 14.77
C LEU A 172 23.05 -11.84 15.17
N MET A 173 23.67 -10.82 15.75
CA MET A 173 25.05 -10.85 16.22
C MET A 173 25.09 -10.57 17.72
N GLU A 174 25.85 -11.36 18.45
CA GLU A 174 25.99 -11.22 19.90
C GLU A 174 27.47 -11.16 20.25
N VAL A 175 27.83 -10.21 21.11
CA VAL A 175 29.18 -10.03 21.64
C VAL A 175 29.09 -10.10 23.15
N ASP A 176 29.80 -11.04 23.76
CA ASP A 176 30.06 -11.05 25.19
C ASP A 176 31.55 -10.75 25.42
N GLY A 177 31.82 -9.64 26.09
CA GLY A 177 33.17 -9.13 26.26
C GLY A 177 33.24 -8.19 27.46
N GLY A 178 34.29 -7.39 27.53
CA GLY A 178 34.40 -6.40 28.59
C GLY A 178 35.76 -5.74 28.66
N LEU A 179 35.96 -4.96 29.71
CA LEU A 179 37.19 -4.25 30.02
C LEU A 179 37.91 -4.84 31.23
N ASN A 180 39.23 -4.84 31.16
CA ASN A 180 40.13 -4.98 32.30
C ASN A 180 40.19 -3.67 33.10
N ALA A 181 40.75 -3.71 34.31
CA ALA A 181 40.84 -2.56 35.21
C ALA A 181 41.69 -1.40 34.64
N ASP A 182 42.57 -1.68 33.67
CA ASP A 182 43.40 -0.71 32.96
C ASP A 182 42.70 -0.12 31.71
N GLY A 183 41.46 -0.50 31.44
CA GLY A 183 40.69 -0.11 30.26
C GLY A 183 41.03 -0.91 29.00
N GLY A 184 41.87 -1.95 29.10
CA GLY A 184 42.13 -2.88 27.99
C GLY A 184 40.97 -3.86 27.75
N ILE A 185 40.90 -4.49 26.58
CA ILE A 185 39.90 -5.52 26.27
C ILE A 185 40.18 -6.77 27.12
N ALA A 186 39.20 -7.19 27.94
CA ALA A 186 39.31 -8.40 28.76
C ALA A 186 39.17 -9.67 27.93
N GLY A 187 38.12 -9.75 27.12
CA GLY A 187 37.85 -10.88 26.25
C GLY A 187 36.77 -10.55 25.22
N TYR A 188 36.63 -11.42 24.22
CA TYR A 188 35.73 -11.22 23.09
C TYR A 188 35.13 -12.55 22.61
N ASP A 189 33.94 -12.89 23.08
CA ASP A 189 33.15 -14.02 22.60
C ASP A 189 32.07 -13.52 21.64
N PHE A 190 32.22 -13.81 20.35
CA PHE A 190 31.29 -13.39 19.31
C PHE A 190 30.51 -14.57 18.76
N SER A 191 29.19 -14.41 18.64
CA SER A 191 28.35 -15.35 17.92
C SER A 191 27.48 -14.65 16.86
N THR A 192 27.24 -15.33 15.75
CA THR A 192 26.43 -14.79 14.65
C THR A 192 25.49 -15.83 14.05
N ARG A 193 24.27 -15.41 13.72
CA ARG A 193 23.17 -16.24 13.17
C ARG A 193 22.68 -15.63 11.86
N TYR A 194 22.83 -16.37 10.75
CA TYR A 194 22.61 -15.88 9.39
C TYR A 194 21.78 -16.87 8.54
N PRO A 195 20.43 -16.77 8.52
CA PRO A 195 19.54 -17.67 7.79
C PRO A 195 19.48 -17.38 6.29
N SER A 196 20.50 -17.84 5.55
CA SER A 196 20.62 -17.62 4.11
C SER A 196 20.89 -18.90 3.33
N ASN A 197 20.56 -18.87 2.03
CA ASN A 197 20.94 -19.89 1.08
C ASN A 197 21.36 -19.29 -0.27
N ASN A 198 21.62 -20.15 -1.25
CA ASN A 198 21.92 -19.73 -2.61
C ASN A 198 20.68 -19.21 -3.38
N SER A 199 19.47 -19.38 -2.82
CA SER A 199 18.18 -19.09 -3.46
C SER A 199 18.07 -19.71 -4.86
N PRO A 200 17.72 -21.00 -5.00
CA PRO A 200 17.58 -21.63 -6.30
C PRO A 200 16.61 -20.86 -7.22
N THR A 201 16.83 -20.97 -8.52
CA THR A 201 15.98 -20.37 -9.55
C THR A 201 14.55 -20.89 -9.40
N LEU A 202 13.56 -19.99 -9.33
CA LEU A 202 12.17 -20.35 -8.99
C LEU A 202 11.58 -21.38 -9.94
N ALA A 203 11.88 -21.28 -11.24
CA ALA A 203 11.42 -22.25 -12.23
C ALA A 203 11.87 -23.69 -11.93
N LEU A 204 13.08 -23.89 -11.37
CA LEU A 204 13.55 -25.23 -10.97
C LEU A 204 12.68 -25.82 -9.85
N LEU A 205 12.28 -25.00 -8.87
CA LEU A 205 11.40 -25.40 -7.79
C LEU A 205 9.97 -25.64 -8.27
N LEU A 206 9.42 -24.69 -9.04
CA LEU A 206 8.02 -24.71 -9.47
C LEU A 206 7.72 -25.81 -10.48
N THR A 207 8.71 -26.24 -11.25
CA THR A 207 8.60 -27.41 -12.16
C THR A 207 8.86 -28.75 -11.45
N GLY A 208 9.28 -28.72 -10.18
CA GLY A 208 9.69 -29.92 -9.43
C GLY A 208 11.00 -30.52 -9.91
N ARG A 209 11.83 -29.75 -10.64
CA ARG A 209 13.15 -30.20 -11.10
C ARG A 209 14.16 -30.29 -9.95
N VAL A 210 13.98 -29.42 -8.96
CA VAL A 210 14.71 -29.41 -7.70
C VAL A 210 13.70 -29.53 -6.56
N GLU A 211 14.01 -30.38 -5.59
CA GLU A 211 13.20 -30.53 -4.39
C GLU A 211 13.19 -29.22 -3.58
N PRO A 212 12.04 -28.79 -3.03
CA PRO A 212 11.91 -27.55 -2.28
C PRO A 212 12.45 -27.69 -0.85
N VAL A 213 13.74 -28.02 -0.72
CA VAL A 213 14.44 -28.14 0.55
C VAL A 213 15.13 -26.81 0.88
N ALA A 214 14.94 -26.34 2.11
CA ALA A 214 15.63 -25.15 2.63
C ALA A 214 17.10 -25.48 2.97
N THR A 215 17.93 -25.65 1.94
CA THR A 215 19.35 -25.98 2.14
C THR A 215 20.11 -24.81 2.79
N MET A 216 20.78 -25.10 3.90
CA MET A 216 21.69 -24.19 4.59
C MET A 216 22.96 -23.93 3.79
N PHE A 217 23.47 -22.69 3.80
CA PHE A 217 24.77 -22.32 3.24
C PHE A 217 25.64 -21.64 4.30
N GLU A 218 26.93 -22.00 4.36
CA GLU A 218 27.95 -21.38 5.22
C GLU A 218 28.32 -19.99 4.68
N MET A 219 27.50 -18.98 4.98
CA MET A 219 27.70 -17.61 4.49
C MET A 219 27.71 -16.54 5.59
N GLY A 220 27.45 -16.91 6.85
CA GLY A 220 27.45 -15.98 7.99
C GLY A 220 28.83 -15.53 8.46
N ASP A 221 29.89 -16.14 7.94
CA ASP A 221 31.27 -16.00 8.41
C ASP A 221 32.12 -14.94 7.68
N ARG A 222 31.54 -14.19 6.73
CA ARG A 222 32.27 -13.08 6.10
C ARG A 222 32.56 -11.99 7.12
N THR A 223 33.83 -11.60 7.24
CA THR A 223 34.31 -10.62 8.24
C THR A 223 33.79 -10.93 9.66
N SER A 224 33.69 -12.21 10.05
CA SER A 224 33.26 -12.59 11.41
C SER A 224 34.40 -12.51 12.44
N ILE A 225 35.66 -12.45 11.99
CA ILE A 225 36.81 -12.18 12.84
C ILE A 225 37.01 -10.66 12.88
N PRO A 226 36.95 -10.01 14.06
CA PRO A 226 37.22 -8.58 14.16
C PRO A 226 38.67 -8.28 13.75
N PRO A 227 38.96 -7.08 13.19
CA PRO A 227 40.29 -6.75 12.69
C PRO A 227 41.30 -6.35 13.80
N TYR A 228 40.99 -6.65 15.06
CA TYR A 228 41.73 -6.22 16.25
C TYR A 228 42.47 -7.39 16.88
N ASP A 229 43.69 -7.15 17.34
CA ASP A 229 44.49 -8.12 18.07
C ASP A 229 43.98 -8.23 19.51
N ILE A 230 43.22 -9.30 19.79
CA ILE A 230 42.56 -9.56 21.07
C ILE A 230 43.07 -10.88 21.63
N GLU A 231 43.68 -10.87 22.82
CA GLU A 231 44.34 -12.04 23.41
C GLU A 231 43.38 -13.22 23.66
N HIS A 232 42.16 -12.92 24.13
CA HIS A 232 41.16 -13.91 24.48
C HIS A 232 39.93 -13.73 23.58
N MET A 233 39.82 -14.53 22.52
CA MET A 233 38.78 -14.38 21.52
C MET A 233 38.21 -15.72 21.07
N ARG A 234 36.88 -15.80 21.01
CA ARG A 234 36.12 -16.91 20.47
C ARG A 234 35.13 -16.38 19.44
N VAL A 235 35.00 -17.08 18.32
CA VAL A 235 34.07 -16.73 17.24
C VAL A 235 33.29 -17.96 16.83
N THR A 236 31.97 -17.89 17.02
CA THR A 236 31.02 -18.98 16.76
C THR A 236 30.02 -18.56 15.68
N ILE A 237 29.87 -19.40 14.66
CA ILE A 237 28.90 -19.23 13.58
C ILE A 237 27.77 -20.23 13.81
N HIS A 238 26.53 -19.76 13.80
CA HIS A 238 25.34 -20.60 13.78
C HIS A 238 24.82 -20.67 12.35
N ASP A 239 25.28 -21.68 11.61
CA ASP A 239 24.83 -21.91 10.24
C ASP A 239 23.39 -22.46 10.28
N MET A 240 22.49 -21.89 9.48
CA MET A 240 21.05 -22.22 9.55
C MET A 240 20.34 -22.08 8.20
N ALA A 241 19.24 -22.80 8.04
CA ALA A 241 18.39 -22.71 6.85
C ALA A 241 17.69 -21.34 6.76
N PRO A 242 17.36 -20.87 5.56
CA PRO A 242 16.64 -19.60 5.38
C PRO A 242 15.20 -19.68 5.91
N ILE A 243 14.77 -18.62 6.63
CA ILE A 243 13.36 -18.46 7.06
C ILE A 243 12.49 -18.00 5.88
N VAL A 244 13.03 -17.10 5.05
CA VAL A 244 12.42 -16.61 3.81
C VAL A 244 13.41 -16.75 2.68
N ARG A 245 12.96 -16.74 1.42
CA ARG A 245 13.85 -16.79 0.24
C ARG A 245 14.90 -15.68 0.36
N ALA A 246 16.16 -16.04 0.56
CA ALA A 246 17.24 -15.11 0.86
C ALA A 246 18.49 -15.44 0.05
N SER A 247 19.27 -14.43 -0.31
CA SER A 247 20.54 -14.63 -1.01
C SER A 247 21.50 -13.49 -0.67
N TRP A 248 22.65 -13.46 -1.33
CA TRP A 248 23.61 -12.39 -1.15
C TRP A 248 23.07 -11.07 -1.72
N MET A 249 23.10 -10.06 -0.87
CA MET A 249 22.99 -8.64 -1.19
C MET A 249 24.33 -7.98 -0.85
N ARG A 250 24.68 -6.87 -1.48
CA ARG A 250 25.98 -6.20 -1.32
C ARG A 250 26.43 -6.13 0.15
N GLY A 251 27.64 -6.64 0.42
CA GLY A 251 28.22 -6.75 1.77
C GLY A 251 27.90 -8.06 2.49
N VAL A 252 26.85 -8.79 2.09
CA VAL A 252 26.42 -10.09 2.63
C VAL A 252 26.43 -10.05 4.17
N SER A 253 27.10 -10.99 4.87
CA SER A 253 27.22 -10.99 6.33
C SER A 253 28.35 -10.10 6.85
N ALA A 254 29.24 -9.59 5.99
CA ALA A 254 30.38 -8.78 6.41
C ALA A 254 29.96 -7.42 6.94
N LEU A 255 28.97 -6.79 6.32
CA LEU A 255 28.46 -5.50 6.75
C LEU A 255 27.73 -5.62 8.11
N PRO A 256 26.82 -6.59 8.35
CA PRO A 256 26.27 -6.85 9.67
C PRO A 256 27.31 -7.24 10.74
N ASN A 257 28.26 -8.13 10.44
CA ASN A 257 29.32 -8.50 11.40
C ASN A 257 30.16 -7.27 11.78
N THR A 258 30.54 -6.46 10.78
CA THR A 258 31.25 -5.20 11.03
C THR A 258 30.42 -4.22 11.84
N PHE A 259 29.11 -4.12 11.61
CA PHE A 259 28.23 -3.30 12.44
C PHE A 259 28.35 -3.66 13.93
N ALA A 260 28.33 -4.95 14.26
CA ALA A 260 28.51 -5.42 15.63
C ALA A 260 29.93 -5.12 16.15
N HIS A 261 30.98 -5.50 15.41
CA HIS A 261 32.37 -5.31 15.83
C HIS A 261 32.71 -3.82 16.06
N GLU A 262 32.37 -2.96 15.11
CA GLU A 262 32.74 -1.54 15.14
C GLU A 262 31.84 -0.69 16.05
N SER A 263 30.61 -1.12 16.33
CA SER A 263 29.80 -0.49 17.38
C SER A 263 30.30 -0.91 18.77
N TYR A 264 30.67 -2.19 18.92
CA TYR A 264 31.15 -2.72 20.20
C TYR A 264 32.49 -2.13 20.62
N ILE A 265 33.45 -2.02 19.69
CA ILE A 265 34.76 -1.41 20.00
C ILE A 265 34.62 0.08 20.35
N ASP A 266 33.63 0.76 19.78
CA ASP A 266 33.30 2.14 20.13
C ASP A 266 32.70 2.23 21.54
N GLU A 267 31.81 1.31 21.90
CA GLU A 267 31.30 1.19 23.28
C GLU A 267 32.41 0.94 24.30
N LEU A 268 33.36 0.04 24.00
CA LEU A 268 34.53 -0.20 24.84
C LEU A 268 35.40 1.03 25.00
N ALA A 269 35.64 1.79 23.91
CA ALA A 269 36.44 3.01 23.96
C ALA A 269 35.84 4.05 24.92
N PHE A 270 34.53 4.31 24.81
CA PHE A 270 33.86 5.25 25.71
C PHE A 270 33.81 4.75 27.16
N ALA A 271 33.59 3.45 27.40
CA ALA A 271 33.64 2.87 28.74
C ALA A 271 35.04 2.96 29.37
N ALA A 272 36.09 2.78 28.56
CA ALA A 272 37.48 2.96 28.98
C ALA A 272 37.89 4.44 29.16
N GLY A 273 37.03 5.39 28.77
CA GLY A 273 37.35 6.82 28.79
C GLY A 273 38.41 7.21 27.76
N VAL A 274 38.41 6.56 26.61
CA VAL A 274 39.41 6.70 25.54
C VAL A 274 38.75 7.16 24.24
N ASP A 275 39.48 7.92 23.42
CA ASP A 275 39.00 8.29 22.08
C ASP A 275 38.78 7.06 21.18
N PRO A 276 37.64 6.94 20.48
CA PRO A 276 37.35 5.76 19.67
C PRO A 276 38.32 5.48 18.53
N VAL A 277 39.01 6.49 17.97
CA VAL A 277 40.03 6.28 16.93
C VAL A 277 41.33 5.79 17.60
N GLU A 278 41.73 6.41 18.70
CA GLU A 278 42.91 6.01 19.47
C GLU A 278 42.77 4.59 20.03
N TYR A 279 41.61 4.25 20.59
CA TYR A 279 41.34 2.92 21.15
C TYR A 279 41.49 1.81 20.10
N ARG A 280 40.96 2.02 18.89
CA ARG A 280 41.14 1.08 17.77
C ARG A 280 42.61 0.91 17.39
N LEU A 281 43.38 2.00 17.37
CA LEU A 281 44.81 1.99 17.02
C LEU A 281 45.66 1.24 18.05
N ARG A 282 45.20 1.05 19.30
CA ARG A 282 45.89 0.20 20.29
C ARG A 282 45.93 -1.28 19.91
N TYR A 283 44.92 -1.75 19.16
CA TYR A 283 44.73 -3.15 18.81
C TYR A 283 44.88 -3.41 17.30
N LEU A 284 45.15 -2.38 16.50
CA LEU A 284 45.29 -2.49 15.05
C LEU A 284 46.78 -2.48 14.65
N HIS A 285 47.39 -3.67 14.62
CA HIS A 285 48.82 -3.83 14.33
C HIS A 285 49.16 -3.89 12.82
N ASP A 286 48.16 -3.94 11.93
CA ASP A 286 48.38 -3.79 10.49
C ASP A 286 48.69 -2.31 10.17
N GLU A 287 49.94 -2.01 9.86
CA GLU A 287 50.40 -0.64 9.57
C GLU A 287 49.65 0.01 8.40
N ARG A 288 49.26 -0.75 7.37
CA ARG A 288 48.52 -0.22 6.23
C ARG A 288 47.11 0.20 6.65
N ALA A 289 46.49 -0.61 7.52
CA ALA A 289 45.20 -0.28 8.11
C ALA A 289 45.30 0.92 9.06
N ALA A 290 46.31 0.94 9.93
CA ALA A 290 46.53 2.04 10.87
C ALA A 290 46.82 3.37 10.14
N GLU A 291 47.58 3.35 9.04
CA GLU A 291 47.78 4.51 8.15
C GLU A 291 46.44 5.01 7.59
N LEU A 292 45.59 4.12 7.06
CA LEU A 292 44.27 4.49 6.55
C LEU A 292 43.39 5.13 7.62
N VAL A 293 43.35 4.55 8.83
CA VAL A 293 42.57 5.08 9.97
C VAL A 293 43.03 6.49 10.31
N ARG A 294 44.34 6.70 10.50
CA ARG A 294 44.92 8.02 10.83
C ARG A 294 44.66 9.04 9.71
N ALA A 295 44.88 8.66 8.46
CA ALA A 295 44.66 9.54 7.31
C ALA A 295 43.20 9.94 7.16
N THR A 296 42.25 9.02 7.40
CA THR A 296 40.81 9.29 7.32
C THR A 296 40.38 10.23 8.45
N ALA A 297 40.82 9.95 9.68
CA ALA A 297 40.55 10.80 10.83
C ALA A 297 41.11 12.22 10.63
N ALA A 298 42.34 12.34 10.11
CA ALA A 298 42.94 13.63 9.78
C ALA A 298 42.16 14.36 8.66
N ARG A 299 41.79 13.67 7.58
CA ARG A 299 41.02 14.26 6.46
C ARG A 299 39.65 14.76 6.88
N ALA A 300 39.07 14.14 7.90
CA ALA A 300 37.79 14.49 8.47
C ALA A 300 37.87 15.57 9.56
N ASP A 301 39.06 16.05 9.91
CA ASP A 301 39.31 16.93 11.06
C ASP A 301 38.72 16.31 12.35
N TRP A 302 39.04 15.03 12.61
CA TRP A 302 38.57 14.33 13.80
C TRP A 302 39.13 14.99 15.06
N ALA A 303 38.23 15.38 15.97
CA ALA A 303 38.58 15.91 17.28
C ALA A 303 38.46 14.79 18.32
N PRO A 304 39.56 14.38 18.97
CA PRO A 304 39.54 13.32 19.97
C PRO A 304 38.56 13.61 21.10
N ARG A 305 37.83 12.60 21.57
CA ARG A 305 36.84 12.76 22.64
C ARG A 305 36.64 11.47 23.43
N THR A 306 36.33 11.61 24.71
CA THR A 306 36.13 10.47 25.61
C THR A 306 34.69 10.36 26.11
N GLN A 307 33.80 11.27 25.67
CA GLN A 307 32.38 11.33 25.98
C GLN A 307 31.59 11.77 24.73
N PRO A 308 30.31 11.38 24.58
CA PRO A 308 29.48 11.82 23.47
C PRO A 308 29.32 13.34 23.51
N MET A 309 29.30 13.98 22.35
CA MET A 309 29.19 15.44 22.23
C MET A 309 27.95 15.97 22.96
N GLN A 310 26.75 15.54 22.55
CA GLN A 310 25.47 16.07 23.06
C GLN A 310 25.33 17.61 23.08
N ILE A 311 26.17 18.36 22.35
CA ILE A 311 26.18 19.83 22.33
C ILE A 311 25.18 20.32 21.26
N PRO A 312 24.17 21.14 21.62
CA PRO A 312 23.37 21.87 20.63
C PRO A 312 24.13 23.10 20.14
N GLU A 313 24.40 23.22 18.84
CA GLU A 313 24.85 24.49 18.21
C GLU A 313 23.67 25.43 17.91
N GLU A 314 22.47 24.87 17.72
CA GLU A 314 21.22 25.57 17.37
C GLU A 314 20.06 25.01 18.22
N ASP A 315 19.02 25.82 18.47
CA ASP A 315 17.86 25.41 19.28
C ASP A 315 17.11 24.24 18.61
N GLY A 316 17.27 23.03 19.18
CA GLY A 316 16.48 21.84 18.82
C GLY A 316 17.20 20.75 18.00
N VAL A 317 18.42 21.01 17.49
CA VAL A 317 19.16 20.04 16.67
C VAL A 317 20.40 19.50 17.40
N LEU A 318 20.54 18.17 17.45
CA LEU A 318 21.74 17.49 17.95
C LEU A 318 22.69 17.17 16.79
N ARG A 319 24.00 17.35 17.01
CA ARG A 319 25.04 16.97 16.06
C ARG A 319 25.95 15.92 16.66
N GLY A 320 26.41 14.98 15.83
CA GLY A 320 27.34 13.95 16.27
C GLY A 320 28.23 13.46 15.14
N ARG A 321 29.37 12.88 15.54
CA ARG A 321 30.38 12.34 14.64
C ARG A 321 30.76 10.94 15.07
N GLY A 322 30.74 10.00 14.14
CA GLY A 322 31.05 8.60 14.40
C GLY A 322 32.14 8.07 13.48
N PHE A 323 33.00 7.23 14.03
CA PHE A 323 34.07 6.57 13.30
C PHE A 323 33.82 5.06 13.22
N ALA A 324 34.18 4.45 12.09
CA ALA A 324 34.32 3.00 11.98
C ALA A 324 35.32 2.62 10.87
N TYR A 325 35.90 1.44 10.98
CA TYR A 325 36.85 0.90 10.02
C TYR A 325 36.60 -0.59 9.75
N ALA A 326 36.91 -1.06 8.55
CA ALA A 326 36.86 -2.48 8.23
C ALA A 326 37.80 -2.87 7.09
N ARG A 327 38.17 -4.15 7.08
CA ARG A 327 38.66 -4.87 5.90
C ARG A 327 37.58 -5.84 5.45
N TYR A 328 37.17 -5.78 4.18
CA TYR A 328 36.21 -6.73 3.65
C TYR A 328 36.86 -8.09 3.42
N ILE A 329 36.38 -9.15 4.08
CA ILE A 329 36.81 -10.54 3.86
C ILE A 329 35.69 -11.26 3.11
N HIS A 330 36.00 -11.83 1.94
CA HIS A 330 35.01 -12.51 1.11
C HIS A 330 35.38 -13.97 0.83
N SER A 331 34.45 -14.71 0.21
CA SER A 331 34.51 -16.16 -0.05
C SER A 331 34.35 -17.03 1.20
N LYS A 332 34.33 -18.36 1.02
CA LYS A 332 34.22 -19.34 2.10
C LYS A 332 35.38 -19.17 3.09
N PHE A 333 35.09 -19.25 4.39
CA PHE A 333 36.08 -19.13 5.48
C PHE A 333 37.31 -20.05 5.25
N PRO A 334 38.55 -19.58 5.52
CA PRO A 334 38.92 -18.30 6.14
C PRO A 334 38.82 -17.07 5.21
N GLY A 335 38.47 -17.27 3.94
CA GLY A 335 38.27 -16.19 2.97
C GLY A 335 39.56 -15.47 2.56
N PHE A 336 39.40 -14.41 1.76
CA PHE A 336 40.48 -13.52 1.35
C PHE A 336 40.07 -12.06 1.56
N GLY A 337 41.01 -11.23 2.00
CA GLY A 337 40.76 -9.81 2.17
C GLY A 337 40.76 -9.07 0.83
N ALA A 338 39.68 -8.35 0.56
CA ALA A 338 39.59 -7.36 -0.50
C ALA A 338 40.19 -6.03 -0.02
N ALA A 339 39.46 -4.92 -0.17
CA ALA A 339 39.94 -3.58 0.17
C ALA A 339 39.58 -3.17 1.60
N TRP A 340 40.29 -2.15 2.09
CA TRP A 340 40.02 -1.51 3.37
C TRP A 340 39.18 -0.25 3.20
N ALA A 341 38.36 0.06 4.20
CA ALA A 341 37.62 1.30 4.27
C ALA A 341 37.56 1.83 5.71
N ALA A 342 37.59 3.15 5.85
CA ALA A 342 37.35 3.85 7.10
C ALA A 342 36.38 5.00 6.85
N TRP A 343 35.47 5.22 7.80
CA TRP A 343 34.40 6.22 7.70
C TRP A 343 34.47 7.18 8.88
N VAL A 344 34.25 8.46 8.60
CA VAL A 344 33.73 9.42 9.57
C VAL A 344 32.38 9.92 9.06
N ALA A 345 31.32 9.66 9.82
CA ALA A 345 29.97 10.11 9.51
C ALA A 345 29.59 11.28 10.42
N ASP A 346 29.08 12.36 9.83
CA ASP A 346 28.55 13.53 10.54
C ASP A 346 27.01 13.50 10.44
N VAL A 347 26.31 13.50 11.58
CA VAL A 347 24.84 13.46 11.63
C VAL A 347 24.26 14.73 12.25
N ALA A 348 23.04 15.07 11.83
CA ALA A 348 22.17 16.06 12.46
C ALA A 348 20.83 15.39 12.79
N ILE A 349 20.33 15.62 14.00
CA ILE A 349 19.10 15.01 14.52
C ILE A 349 18.19 16.08 15.09
N ASP A 350 16.97 16.18 14.58
CA ASP A 350 15.92 17.03 15.15
C ASP A 350 15.33 16.35 16.40
N LYS A 351 15.35 17.01 17.56
CA LYS A 351 14.86 16.45 18.83
C LYS A 351 13.34 16.31 18.88
N HIS A 352 12.61 17.12 18.12
CA HIS A 352 11.15 17.19 18.16
C HIS A 352 10.53 16.14 17.24
N THR A 353 11.12 15.92 16.07
CA THR A 353 10.62 14.94 15.10
C THR A 353 11.36 13.61 15.16
N GLY A 354 12.59 13.61 15.66
CA GLY A 354 13.52 12.47 15.59
C GLY A 354 14.21 12.35 14.23
N ASP A 355 13.95 13.23 13.27
CA ASP A 355 14.52 13.16 11.92
C ASP A 355 16.05 13.17 11.98
N VAL A 356 16.66 12.21 11.29
CA VAL A 356 18.10 12.04 11.23
C VAL A 356 18.60 12.22 9.80
N SER A 357 19.56 13.13 9.64
CA SER A 357 20.27 13.34 8.39
C SER A 357 21.74 13.01 8.58
N VAL A 358 22.28 12.11 7.75
CA VAL A 358 23.73 12.04 7.55
C VAL A 358 24.11 13.22 6.65
N THR A 359 24.79 14.20 7.21
CA THR A 359 25.09 15.47 6.52
C THR A 359 26.37 15.38 5.69
N ARG A 360 27.35 14.63 6.19
CA ARG A 360 28.63 14.40 5.52
C ARG A 360 29.19 13.03 5.86
N VAL A 361 29.84 12.42 4.88
CA VAL A 361 30.65 11.21 5.06
C VAL A 361 32.03 11.47 4.49
N VAL A 362 33.07 11.34 5.33
CA VAL A 362 34.46 11.27 4.87
C VAL A 362 34.86 9.80 4.83
N ILE A 363 35.25 9.32 3.65
CA ILE A 363 35.60 7.92 3.45
C ILE A 363 37.03 7.78 2.96
N GLY A 364 37.84 7.10 3.77
CA GLY A 364 39.12 6.57 3.35
C GLY A 364 38.94 5.21 2.70
N HIS A 365 39.58 4.99 1.55
CA HIS A 365 39.56 3.71 0.86
C HIS A 365 40.94 3.30 0.39
N ASP A 366 41.36 2.07 0.73
CA ASP A 366 42.58 1.46 0.23
C ASP A 366 42.26 0.19 -0.56
N ALA A 367 42.35 0.29 -1.89
CA ALA A 367 42.10 -0.80 -2.83
C ALA A 367 43.37 -1.29 -3.56
N GLY A 368 44.56 -0.94 -3.07
CA GLY A 368 45.81 -1.22 -3.80
C GLY A 368 45.90 -0.43 -5.10
N MET A 369 46.47 -1.03 -6.15
CA MET A 369 46.55 -0.42 -7.49
C MET A 369 45.14 -0.15 -8.03
N MET A 370 44.85 1.13 -8.31
CA MET A 370 43.58 1.52 -8.92
C MET A 370 43.70 1.51 -10.43
N VAL A 371 43.11 0.50 -11.07
CA VAL A 371 43.07 0.36 -12.54
C VAL A 371 42.28 1.50 -13.20
N ASN A 372 41.13 1.85 -12.61
CA ASN A 372 40.30 2.98 -13.04
C ASN A 372 39.91 3.80 -11.80
N PRO A 373 40.69 4.83 -11.45
CA PRO A 373 40.43 5.66 -10.26
C PRO A 373 39.04 6.29 -10.24
N ALA A 374 38.52 6.76 -11.39
CA ALA A 374 37.18 7.33 -11.48
C ALA A 374 36.10 6.27 -11.21
N GLY A 375 36.27 5.06 -11.74
CA GLY A 375 35.40 3.92 -11.47
C GLY A 375 35.38 3.53 -9.99
N VAL A 376 36.54 3.52 -9.34
CA VAL A 376 36.65 3.29 -7.88
C VAL A 376 35.93 4.39 -7.10
N GLN A 377 36.12 5.66 -7.47
CA GLN A 377 35.43 6.79 -6.83
C GLN A 377 33.90 6.70 -6.98
N HIS A 378 33.39 6.37 -8.17
CA HIS A 378 31.95 6.17 -8.39
C HIS A 378 31.40 5.01 -7.56
N GLN A 379 32.17 3.92 -7.45
CA GLN A 379 31.83 2.79 -6.61
C GLN A 379 31.76 3.19 -5.12
N ILE A 380 32.69 4.00 -4.64
CA ILE A 380 32.67 4.56 -3.29
C ILE A 380 31.40 5.38 -3.06
N HIS A 381 31.05 6.30 -3.97
CA HIS A 381 29.82 7.10 -3.86
C HIS A 381 28.57 6.22 -3.78
N GLY A 382 28.46 5.22 -4.67
CA GLY A 382 27.34 4.28 -4.66
C GLY A 382 27.25 3.45 -3.38
N ASN A 383 28.39 3.01 -2.84
CA ASN A 383 28.46 2.32 -1.55
C ASN A 383 27.98 3.22 -0.41
N VAL A 384 28.41 4.50 -0.39
CA VAL A 384 28.00 5.45 0.65
C VAL A 384 26.49 5.66 0.62
N ILE A 385 25.93 5.97 -0.55
CA ILE A 385 24.49 6.24 -0.72
C ILE A 385 23.65 5.02 -0.32
N GLN A 386 23.97 3.85 -0.86
CA GLN A 386 23.21 2.63 -0.59
C GLN A 386 23.30 2.23 0.89
N SER A 387 24.47 2.33 1.51
CA SER A 387 24.62 2.02 2.93
C SER A 387 23.88 3.00 3.83
N THR A 388 23.95 4.30 3.57
CA THR A 388 23.21 5.31 4.34
C THR A 388 21.71 5.03 4.26
N SER A 389 21.19 4.73 3.06
CA SER A 389 19.80 4.30 2.86
C SER A 389 19.44 3.07 3.72
N ARG A 390 20.28 2.03 3.66
CA ARG A 390 20.09 0.78 4.40
C ARG A 390 20.08 0.94 5.92
N VAL A 391 20.88 1.86 6.43
CA VAL A 391 21.02 2.10 7.87
C VAL A 391 19.87 2.94 8.40
N LEU A 392 19.35 3.88 7.62
CA LEU A 392 18.34 4.84 8.10
C LEU A 392 16.89 4.45 7.76
N LYS A 393 16.65 3.69 6.68
CA LYS A 393 15.28 3.49 6.14
C LYS A 393 14.93 2.03 5.84
N GLU A 394 15.84 1.29 5.25
CA GLU A 394 15.46 0.08 4.54
C GLU A 394 15.23 -1.14 5.45
N ARG A 395 14.02 -1.69 5.39
CA ARG A 395 13.65 -3.01 5.93
C ARG A 395 12.49 -3.60 5.14
N VAL A 396 12.51 -4.92 4.98
CA VAL A 396 11.38 -5.68 4.45
C VAL A 396 10.40 -5.95 5.59
N THR A 397 9.13 -5.68 5.35
CA THR A 397 8.03 -6.03 6.26
C THR A 397 7.24 -7.22 5.73
N PHE A 398 6.61 -7.96 6.65
CA PHE A 398 5.85 -9.16 6.36
C PHE A 398 4.45 -9.09 6.97
N GLU A 399 3.44 -9.59 6.26
CA GLU A 399 2.06 -9.71 6.71
C GLU A 399 1.47 -11.01 6.15
N GLU A 400 0.71 -11.75 6.97
CA GLU A 400 0.06 -13.03 6.59
C GLU A 400 1.03 -14.08 5.96
N SER A 401 2.26 -14.18 6.46
CA SER A 401 3.32 -15.04 5.88
C SER A 401 3.78 -14.65 4.47
N THR A 402 3.56 -13.40 4.05
CA THR A 402 3.99 -12.86 2.76
C THR A 402 4.76 -11.56 2.92
N VAL A 403 5.50 -11.15 1.89
CA VAL A 403 6.17 -9.85 1.85
C VAL A 403 5.13 -8.74 1.69
N ALA A 404 5.12 -7.77 2.61
CA ALA A 404 4.26 -6.59 2.58
C ALA A 404 4.93 -5.41 1.85
N SER A 405 6.26 -5.34 1.87
CA SER A 405 7.06 -4.31 1.20
C SER A 405 7.16 -4.54 -0.33
N LYS A 406 6.07 -4.34 -1.09
CA LYS A 406 6.01 -4.68 -2.52
C LYS A 406 6.35 -3.51 -3.46
N GLU A 407 6.36 -2.28 -3.00
CA GLU A 407 6.73 -1.11 -3.81
C GLU A 407 7.49 -0.06 -2.97
N TRP A 408 7.83 1.09 -3.54
CA TRP A 408 8.72 2.07 -2.90
C TRP A 408 8.12 2.77 -1.67
N GLY A 409 6.80 2.92 -1.59
CA GLY A 409 6.12 3.40 -0.38
C GLY A 409 6.21 2.41 0.78
N GLY A 410 6.10 1.11 0.49
CA GLY A 410 6.27 0.01 1.44
C GLY A 410 7.73 -0.40 1.70
N TYR A 411 8.67 0.05 0.87
CA TYR A 411 10.12 -0.11 1.02
C TYR A 411 10.86 1.20 0.64
N PRO A 412 10.88 2.18 1.55
CA PRO A 412 11.49 3.48 1.29
C PRO A 412 13.01 3.38 1.20
N ILE A 413 13.58 4.07 0.22
CA ILE A 413 15.02 4.26 0.05
C ILE A 413 15.38 5.75 0.16
N LEU A 414 16.67 6.05 0.28
CA LEU A 414 17.17 7.42 0.33
C LEU A 414 16.83 8.19 -0.95
N THR A 415 16.31 9.41 -0.80
CA THR A 415 15.99 10.32 -1.91
C THR A 415 17.11 11.32 -2.16
N PHE A 416 17.10 12.00 -3.32
CA PHE A 416 18.16 12.95 -3.70
C PHE A 416 18.44 14.05 -2.65
N PRO A 417 17.45 14.69 -2.02
CA PRO A 417 17.69 15.70 -0.97
C PRO A 417 18.40 15.17 0.27
N GLU A 418 18.34 13.86 0.51
CA GLU A 418 18.88 13.20 1.69
C GLU A 418 20.29 12.64 1.47
N VAL A 419 20.83 12.76 0.25
CA VAL A 419 22.18 12.28 -0.08
C VAL A 419 23.23 13.09 0.68
N PRO A 420 24.11 12.46 1.48
CA PRO A 420 25.14 13.17 2.23
C PRO A 420 26.18 13.79 1.30
N LYS A 421 26.86 14.84 1.79
CA LYS A 421 28.11 15.27 1.16
C LYS A 421 29.17 14.16 1.32
N VAL A 422 29.60 13.57 0.20
CA VAL A 422 30.62 12.51 0.19
C VAL A 422 32.00 13.10 -0.09
N ASP A 423 32.93 12.95 0.86
CA ASP A 423 34.33 13.34 0.73
C ASP A 423 35.21 12.07 0.63
N VAL A 424 35.73 11.81 -0.56
CA VAL A 424 36.45 10.56 -0.87
C VAL A 424 37.96 10.78 -0.78
N MET A 425 38.62 9.92 -0.01
CA MET A 425 40.07 9.81 0.09
C MET A 425 40.52 8.42 -0.35
N MET A 426 41.17 8.30 -1.51
CA MET A 426 41.73 7.04 -2.00
C MET A 426 43.23 6.96 -1.71
N MET A 427 43.69 5.88 -1.10
CA MET A 427 45.11 5.70 -0.78
C MET A 427 45.93 5.44 -2.06
N PRO A 428 47.07 6.15 -2.27
CA PRO A 428 47.85 6.04 -3.51
C PRO A 428 48.76 4.80 -3.52
N ARG A 429 48.19 3.61 -3.73
CA ARG A 429 48.89 2.31 -3.64
C ARG A 429 49.23 1.67 -4.99
N GLN A 430 49.76 2.43 -5.94
CA GLN A 430 49.98 1.93 -7.31
C GLN A 430 51.02 0.81 -7.44
N ALA A 431 51.85 0.58 -6.42
CA ALA A 431 52.81 -0.52 -6.37
C ALA A 431 52.22 -1.83 -5.76
N GLU A 432 51.01 -1.78 -5.21
CA GLU A 432 50.35 -2.91 -4.55
C GLU A 432 49.40 -3.64 -5.52
N PRO A 433 49.10 -4.92 -5.33
CA PRO A 433 48.10 -5.62 -6.14
C PRO A 433 46.72 -4.93 -6.09
N PRO A 434 45.96 -4.92 -7.20
CA PRO A 434 44.61 -4.37 -7.23
C PRO A 434 43.66 -5.22 -6.38
N MET A 435 42.76 -4.57 -5.65
CA MET A 435 41.76 -5.23 -4.78
C MET A 435 40.34 -4.80 -5.13
N GLY A 436 39.35 -5.58 -4.68
CA GLY A 436 37.95 -5.33 -4.98
C GLY A 436 37.39 -4.06 -4.29
N ALA A 437 36.98 -3.08 -5.07
CA ALA A 437 36.29 -1.85 -4.62
C ALA A 437 34.75 -1.93 -4.75
N GLY A 438 34.22 -3.09 -5.14
CA GLY A 438 32.80 -3.29 -5.42
C GLY A 438 31.89 -3.08 -4.21
N GLU A 439 32.33 -3.54 -3.03
CA GLU A 439 31.53 -3.62 -1.81
C GLU A 439 32.26 -3.05 -0.59
N SER A 440 33.59 -3.08 -0.59
CA SER A 440 34.43 -2.82 0.59
C SER A 440 34.18 -1.47 1.25
N ALA A 441 33.88 -0.43 0.47
CA ALA A 441 33.55 0.90 0.96
C ALA A 441 32.25 0.95 1.80
N SER A 442 31.32 0.01 1.63
CA SER A 442 30.07 -0.04 2.41
C SER A 442 30.22 -0.67 3.79
N VAL A 443 31.25 -1.49 4.01
CA VAL A 443 31.32 -2.41 5.15
C VAL A 443 31.29 -1.71 6.53
N PRO A 444 32.05 -0.63 6.79
CA PRO A 444 32.03 0.05 8.11
C PRO A 444 30.87 1.06 8.28
N SER A 445 30.05 1.29 7.25
CA SER A 445 29.06 2.37 7.21
C SER A 445 28.07 2.37 8.37
N ALA A 446 27.49 1.21 8.69
CA ALA A 446 26.45 1.07 9.68
C ALA A 446 26.92 1.46 11.08
N ALA A 447 28.11 1.01 11.48
CA ALA A 447 28.70 1.37 12.75
C ALA A 447 29.10 2.86 12.79
N ALA A 448 29.68 3.41 11.71
CA ALA A 448 30.03 4.83 11.68
C ALA A 448 28.80 5.72 11.91
N ILE A 449 27.68 5.40 11.26
CA ILE A 449 26.41 6.15 11.44
C ILE A 449 25.83 5.92 12.84
N ALA A 450 25.77 4.67 13.32
CA ALA A 450 25.25 4.38 14.66
C ALA A 450 26.07 5.05 15.78
N ASN A 451 27.40 5.06 15.63
CA ASN A 451 28.32 5.75 16.53
C ASN A 451 28.14 7.27 16.46
N ALA A 452 27.85 7.83 15.29
CA ALA A 452 27.55 9.25 15.14
C ALA A 452 26.22 9.63 15.82
N VAL A 453 25.21 8.78 15.71
CA VAL A 453 23.93 8.95 16.42
C VAL A 453 24.14 8.86 17.93
N TYR A 454 24.99 7.94 18.41
CA TYR A 454 25.36 7.90 19.81
C TYR A 454 26.11 9.16 20.26
N ASP A 455 27.09 9.65 19.50
CA ASP A 455 27.79 10.89 19.83
C ASP A 455 26.84 12.11 19.91
N ALA A 456 25.81 12.13 19.04
CA ALA A 456 24.79 13.17 19.04
C ALA A 456 23.82 13.07 20.24
N THR A 457 23.36 11.87 20.57
CA THR A 457 22.21 11.65 21.47
C THR A 457 22.58 11.09 22.84
N GLY A 458 23.74 10.44 22.97
CA GLY A 458 24.11 9.58 24.10
C GLY A 458 23.38 8.22 24.11
N ILE A 459 22.60 7.90 23.07
CA ILE A 459 21.77 6.68 23.01
C ILE A 459 22.39 5.70 22.00
N ARG A 460 22.58 4.44 22.42
CA ARG A 460 23.09 3.37 21.56
C ARG A 460 21.96 2.67 20.82
N PHE A 461 21.98 2.73 19.49
CA PHE A 461 21.12 1.94 18.62
C PHE A 461 21.88 0.70 18.16
N ARG A 462 21.36 -0.48 18.51
CA ARG A 462 21.97 -1.79 18.16
C ARG A 462 21.15 -2.59 17.16
N GLU A 463 20.02 -2.05 16.74
CA GLU A 463 19.15 -2.65 15.74
C GLU A 463 18.92 -1.63 14.63
N LEU A 464 18.97 -2.08 13.38
CA LEU A 464 18.70 -1.26 12.20
C LEU A 464 17.32 -1.57 11.61
N PRO A 465 16.69 -0.62 10.89
CA PRO A 465 17.18 0.73 10.60
C PRO A 465 16.99 1.71 11.77
N ILE A 466 17.79 2.78 11.81
CA ILE A 466 17.68 3.89 12.76
C ILE A 466 16.73 4.94 12.17
N THR A 467 15.42 4.70 12.27
CA THR A 467 14.40 5.61 11.75
C THR A 467 14.09 6.75 12.71
N ALA A 468 13.51 7.83 12.19
CA ALA A 468 13.11 9.00 12.97
C ALA A 468 12.21 8.61 14.15
N GLU A 469 11.24 7.72 13.94
CA GLU A 469 10.36 7.23 15.00
C GLU A 469 11.10 6.54 16.14
N ARG A 470 12.15 5.77 15.83
CA ARG A 470 12.93 5.06 16.84
C ARG A 470 13.81 6.02 17.63
N ILE A 471 14.37 7.04 16.96
CA ILE A 471 15.09 8.13 17.61
C ILE A 471 14.15 8.90 18.54
N LEU A 472 13.00 9.34 18.03
CA LEU A 472 12.02 10.10 18.82
C LEU A 472 11.52 9.30 20.02
N ALA A 473 11.20 8.01 19.83
CA ALA A 473 10.78 7.12 20.91
C ALA A 473 11.88 6.98 21.98
N ALA A 474 13.15 6.85 21.57
CA ALA A 474 14.27 6.73 22.50
C ALA A 474 14.56 8.04 23.26
N LEU A 475 14.54 9.19 22.57
CA LEU A 475 14.71 10.51 23.19
C LEU A 475 13.60 10.79 24.22
N ASN A 476 12.35 10.47 23.86
CA ASN A 476 11.22 10.64 24.77
C ASN A 476 11.33 9.72 25.99
N SER A 477 11.72 8.45 25.78
CA SER A 477 11.91 7.46 26.85
C SER A 477 13.02 7.84 27.83
N ALA A 478 14.12 8.41 27.33
CA ALA A 478 15.20 8.95 28.15
C ALA A 478 14.74 10.13 29.05
N GLY A 479 13.74 10.89 28.60
CA GLY A 479 13.09 11.94 29.40
C GLY A 479 11.98 11.46 30.35
N THR A 480 11.43 10.25 30.17
CA THR A 480 10.25 9.75 30.91
C THR A 480 10.55 8.83 32.10
N GLN A 481 11.83 8.61 32.47
CA GLN A 481 12.16 7.97 33.76
C GLN A 481 11.68 8.77 35.00
N ALA A 482 11.04 9.94 34.82
CA ALA A 482 10.45 10.75 35.87
C ALA A 482 8.93 10.61 36.07
N ASN A 483 8.17 9.81 35.30
CA ASN A 483 6.76 9.55 35.64
C ASN A 483 6.12 8.45 34.79
N SER A 484 5.94 7.26 35.37
CA SER A 484 4.88 6.34 34.96
C SER A 484 4.61 5.29 36.04
N GLN A 485 3.42 5.36 36.65
CA GLN A 485 2.84 4.26 37.44
C GLN A 485 2.17 3.23 36.49
N PRO A 486 2.11 1.94 36.87
CA PRO A 486 1.56 0.90 36.00
C PRO A 486 0.03 0.91 35.97
N PRO A 487 -0.59 0.66 34.80
CA PRO A 487 -2.05 0.57 34.69
C PRO A 487 -2.58 -0.74 35.30
N GLN A 488 -3.64 -0.61 36.11
CA GLN A 488 -4.37 -1.74 36.69
C GLN A 488 -5.37 -2.32 35.68
N SER A 489 -5.41 -3.65 35.62
CA SER A 489 -6.31 -4.45 34.78
C SER A 489 -7.79 -4.28 35.17
N PRO A 490 -8.72 -4.13 34.21
CA PRO A 490 -10.14 -4.14 34.51
C PRO A 490 -10.62 -5.58 34.81
N LYS A 491 -11.24 -5.75 35.97
CA LYS A 491 -11.92 -6.98 36.37
C LYS A 491 -13.19 -7.21 35.54
N ALA A 492 -13.34 -8.45 35.05
CA ALA A 492 -14.56 -8.95 34.45
C ALA A 492 -15.75 -8.90 35.43
N LYS A 493 -16.87 -8.27 35.02
CA LYS A 493 -18.17 -8.41 35.68
C LYS A 493 -19.03 -9.40 34.90
N ARG A 494 -19.30 -10.56 35.51
CA ARG A 494 -20.40 -11.46 35.16
C ARG A 494 -21.71 -10.86 35.67
N SER A 495 -22.71 -10.73 34.80
CA SER A 495 -24.12 -10.60 35.19
C SER A 495 -24.99 -11.48 34.30
N LYS A 496 -26.05 -12.01 34.91
CA LYS A 496 -26.80 -13.21 34.54
C LYS A 496 -27.78 -12.94 33.41
N TRP A 497 -27.84 -13.84 32.42
CA TRP A 497 -28.97 -14.00 31.51
C TRP A 497 -29.74 -15.25 31.95
N LEU A 498 -31.01 -15.06 32.34
CA LEU A 498 -32.00 -16.11 32.56
C LEU A 498 -33.15 -15.83 31.59
N PHE A 499 -33.49 -16.84 30.80
CA PHE A 499 -34.61 -16.89 29.88
C PHE A 499 -35.96 -16.67 30.59
N GLY A 500 -36.94 -16.12 29.88
CA GLY A 500 -38.32 -16.08 30.36
C GLY A 500 -39.30 -15.33 29.44
N SER A 501 -39.73 -16.02 28.39
CA SER A 501 -40.93 -15.83 27.58
C SER A 501 -42.12 -15.09 28.24
N LEU A 502 -42.73 -14.16 27.51
CA LEU A 502 -44.13 -14.20 27.01
C LEU A 502 -44.54 -12.77 26.62
N PHE A 503 -45.05 -12.59 25.40
CA PHE A 503 -46.42 -12.07 25.23
C PHE A 503 -46.89 -12.35 23.81
N ALA A 504 -47.58 -13.48 23.68
CA ALA A 504 -48.60 -13.69 22.68
C ALA A 504 -49.76 -12.74 23.00
N ALA A 505 -49.92 -11.70 22.17
CA ALA A 505 -51.17 -10.95 22.03
C ALA A 505 -51.10 -10.03 20.81
N PHE A 506 -51.10 -10.58 19.60
CA PHE A 506 -51.56 -9.83 18.42
C PHE A 506 -52.14 -10.76 17.36
N GLY A 507 -53.12 -11.57 17.80
CA GLY A 507 -53.91 -12.47 16.97
C GLY A 507 -55.29 -11.92 16.57
N ALA A 508 -55.47 -10.59 16.49
CA ALA A 508 -56.81 -10.02 16.28
C ALA A 508 -56.90 -8.83 15.32
N LEU A 509 -55.91 -8.60 14.43
CA LEU A 509 -55.97 -7.50 13.46
C LEU A 509 -55.36 -7.80 12.06
N LEU A 510 -55.27 -9.09 11.67
CA LEU A 510 -54.79 -9.50 10.34
C LEU A 510 -55.87 -10.21 9.48
N GLY A 511 -57.11 -10.27 9.97
CA GLY A 511 -58.25 -10.91 9.28
C GLY A 511 -59.11 -9.97 8.40
N MET A 512 -58.78 -8.68 8.32
CA MET A 512 -59.55 -7.69 7.54
C MET A 512 -58.65 -6.73 6.76
N ALA A 513 -57.82 -7.26 5.87
CA ALA A 513 -57.21 -6.49 4.77
C ALA A 513 -56.92 -7.33 3.52
N ALA A 514 -57.52 -8.52 3.40
CA ALA A 514 -57.38 -9.39 2.22
C ALA A 514 -58.49 -9.17 1.16
N THR A 515 -59.35 -8.16 1.33
CA THR A 515 -60.49 -7.89 0.42
C THR A 515 -60.55 -6.44 -0.09
N ALA A 516 -59.45 -5.68 -0.03
CA ALA A 516 -59.38 -4.31 -0.58
C ALA A 516 -58.07 -4.01 -1.34
N LEU A 517 -57.45 -5.02 -1.96
CA LEU A 517 -56.34 -4.83 -2.89
C LEU A 517 -56.83 -5.10 -4.31
N PRO A 518 -56.84 -4.11 -5.23
CA PRO A 518 -57.20 -4.38 -6.61
C PRO A 518 -56.11 -5.24 -7.24
N TRP A 519 -56.40 -6.51 -7.48
CA TRP A 519 -55.57 -7.40 -8.28
C TRP A 519 -55.51 -6.81 -9.70
N ARG A 520 -54.43 -6.08 -10.02
CA ARG A 520 -54.22 -5.50 -11.35
C ARG A 520 -53.75 -6.63 -12.26
N GLY A 521 -54.64 -7.11 -13.13
CA GLY A 521 -54.36 -8.17 -14.10
C GLY A 521 -53.28 -7.81 -15.12
N GLU A 522 -52.83 -8.83 -15.85
CA GLU A 522 -51.89 -8.72 -16.96
C GLU A 522 -52.42 -7.78 -18.06
N ILE A 523 -51.55 -6.92 -18.60
CA ILE A 523 -51.85 -6.14 -19.80
C ILE A 523 -51.37 -6.97 -21.00
N ALA A 524 -52.28 -7.20 -21.96
CA ALA A 524 -52.00 -8.01 -23.14
C ALA A 524 -50.74 -7.53 -23.89
N PRO A 525 -49.87 -8.45 -24.33
CA PRO A 525 -48.66 -8.08 -25.06
C PRO A 525 -49.01 -7.43 -26.40
N ILE A 526 -48.16 -6.51 -26.86
CA ILE A 526 -48.24 -5.92 -28.21
C ILE A 526 -47.11 -6.44 -29.08
N THR A 527 -47.27 -6.31 -30.40
CA THR A 527 -46.12 -6.43 -31.31
C THR A 527 -45.21 -5.22 -31.14
N PRO A 528 -43.87 -5.38 -31.07
CA PRO A 528 -42.94 -4.26 -30.95
C PRO A 528 -43.17 -3.20 -32.06
N PRO A 529 -43.21 -1.90 -31.74
CA PRO A 529 -43.34 -0.84 -32.74
C PRO A 529 -42.17 -0.84 -33.73
N SER A 530 -42.42 -0.45 -34.98
CA SER A 530 -41.39 -0.38 -36.02
C SER A 530 -40.34 0.71 -35.74
N SER A 531 -39.11 0.54 -36.22
CA SER A 531 -37.96 1.43 -35.96
C SER A 531 -38.08 2.85 -36.57
N GLY A 532 -39.20 3.22 -37.19
CA GLY A 532 -39.49 4.56 -37.72
C GLY A 532 -40.71 5.25 -37.09
N THR A 533 -41.22 4.73 -35.96
CA THR A 533 -42.49 5.18 -35.37
C THR A 533 -42.41 6.58 -34.73
N TRP A 534 -41.23 7.04 -34.32
CA TRP A 534 -41.06 8.28 -33.56
C TRP A 534 -40.12 9.26 -34.26
N SER A 535 -40.34 10.56 -34.02
CA SER A 535 -39.48 11.61 -34.54
C SER A 535 -38.09 11.58 -33.88
N SER A 536 -37.06 12.07 -34.60
CA SER A 536 -35.71 12.21 -34.04
C SER A 536 -35.68 13.09 -32.78
N ALA A 537 -36.51 14.14 -32.72
CA ALA A 537 -36.62 15.00 -31.54
C ALA A 537 -37.18 14.26 -30.32
N THR A 538 -38.17 13.39 -30.52
CA THR A 538 -38.72 12.53 -29.45
C THR A 538 -37.67 11.54 -28.95
N LEU A 539 -36.94 10.89 -29.86
CA LEU A 539 -35.89 9.94 -29.50
C LEU A 539 -34.73 10.63 -28.78
N GLU A 540 -34.32 11.83 -29.20
CA GLU A 540 -33.28 12.59 -28.51
C GLU A 540 -33.73 13.04 -27.12
N ARG A 541 -34.97 13.51 -26.98
CA ARG A 541 -35.54 13.81 -25.66
C ARG A 541 -35.55 12.57 -24.77
N GLY A 542 -35.97 11.42 -25.29
CA GLY A 542 -35.94 10.14 -24.59
C GLY A 542 -34.54 9.68 -24.21
N ARG A 543 -33.53 9.90 -25.07
CA ARG A 543 -32.12 9.61 -24.79
C ARG A 543 -31.60 10.42 -23.62
N LEU A 544 -31.91 11.72 -23.57
CA LEU A 544 -31.53 12.60 -22.46
C LEU A 544 -32.25 12.21 -21.16
N LEU A 545 -33.53 11.83 -21.25
CA LEU A 545 -34.29 11.33 -20.10
C LEU A 545 -33.74 10.00 -19.57
N ALA A 546 -33.31 9.09 -20.46
CA ALA A 546 -32.66 7.84 -20.06
C ALA A 546 -31.29 8.08 -19.40
N ALA A 547 -30.55 9.11 -19.84
CA ALA A 547 -29.29 9.52 -19.24
C ALA A 547 -29.50 10.12 -17.83
N VAL A 548 -30.40 11.10 -17.65
CA VAL A 548 -30.69 11.63 -16.30
C VAL A 548 -31.32 10.57 -15.38
N GLY A 549 -32.01 9.58 -15.96
CA GLY A 549 -32.56 8.42 -15.26
C GLY A 549 -31.54 7.34 -14.91
N ASP A 550 -30.28 7.49 -15.29
CA ASP A 550 -29.20 6.50 -15.10
C ASP A 550 -29.58 5.08 -15.56
N CYS A 551 -30.42 4.97 -16.60
CA CYS A 551 -30.97 3.69 -17.04
C CYS A 551 -29.86 2.70 -17.40
N ALA A 552 -28.84 3.17 -18.13
CA ALA A 552 -27.70 2.36 -18.54
C ALA A 552 -26.81 1.96 -17.35
N VAL A 553 -26.72 2.78 -16.30
CA VAL A 553 -25.95 2.47 -15.09
C VAL A 553 -26.61 1.31 -14.34
N CYS A 554 -27.94 1.33 -14.17
CA CYS A 554 -28.65 0.28 -13.46
C CYS A 554 -28.90 -0.99 -14.30
N HIS A 555 -29.11 -0.85 -15.61
CA HIS A 555 -29.52 -1.95 -16.49
C HIS A 555 -28.39 -2.52 -17.37
N THR A 556 -27.12 -2.31 -17.02
CA THR A 556 -25.98 -2.90 -17.74
C THR A 556 -25.11 -3.69 -16.78
N ALA A 557 -24.98 -5.00 -16.99
CA ALA A 557 -24.05 -5.83 -16.23
C ALA A 557 -22.58 -5.51 -16.61
N PRO A 558 -21.59 -5.78 -15.73
CA PRO A 558 -20.18 -5.69 -16.09
C PRO A 558 -19.87 -6.54 -17.33
N ASN A 559 -19.28 -5.91 -18.37
CA ASN A 559 -19.03 -6.50 -19.69
C ASN A 559 -20.29 -6.97 -20.47
N GLY A 560 -21.49 -6.61 -20.00
CA GLY A 560 -22.76 -6.89 -20.66
C GLY A 560 -23.10 -5.85 -21.73
N ALA A 561 -24.11 -6.17 -22.56
CA ALA A 561 -24.66 -5.21 -23.49
C ALA A 561 -25.47 -4.12 -22.76
N SER A 562 -25.42 -2.89 -23.26
CA SER A 562 -26.12 -1.75 -22.65
C SER A 562 -27.62 -2.04 -22.50
N ASN A 563 -28.18 -1.73 -21.33
CA ASN A 563 -29.60 -1.90 -20.99
C ASN A 563 -30.14 -3.34 -21.02
N ALA A 564 -29.27 -4.33 -21.24
CA ALA A 564 -29.68 -5.72 -21.35
C ALA A 564 -30.01 -6.37 -20.00
N GLY A 565 -29.75 -5.72 -18.87
CA GLY A 565 -30.00 -6.20 -17.50
C GLY A 565 -28.88 -7.07 -16.93
N GLY A 566 -29.10 -7.58 -15.73
CA GLY A 566 -28.23 -8.56 -15.07
C GLY A 566 -27.22 -7.99 -14.09
N LEU A 567 -27.27 -6.69 -13.83
CA LEU A 567 -26.48 -6.08 -12.77
C LEU A 567 -27.00 -6.58 -11.42
N ALA A 568 -26.12 -7.16 -10.61
CA ALA A 568 -26.41 -7.58 -9.26
C ALA A 568 -26.33 -6.39 -8.31
N MET A 569 -27.41 -6.11 -7.57
CA MET A 569 -27.47 -5.09 -6.53
C MET A 569 -27.63 -5.78 -5.19
N GLN A 570 -26.59 -5.69 -4.35
CA GLN A 570 -26.64 -6.23 -3.00
C GLN A 570 -27.41 -5.29 -2.08
N THR A 571 -28.43 -5.82 -1.40
CA THR A 571 -29.22 -5.07 -0.42
C THR A 571 -29.19 -5.78 0.93
N PRO A 572 -29.51 -5.10 2.04
CA PRO A 572 -29.69 -5.75 3.34
C PRO A 572 -30.73 -6.89 3.33
N PHE A 573 -31.62 -6.91 2.32
CA PHE A 573 -32.74 -7.85 2.18
C PHE A 573 -32.45 -9.01 1.22
N GLY A 574 -31.29 -9.04 0.55
CA GLY A 574 -30.92 -10.01 -0.48
C GLY A 574 -30.37 -9.36 -1.75
N THR A 575 -30.19 -10.15 -2.81
CA THR A 575 -29.63 -9.70 -4.08
C THR A 575 -30.72 -9.50 -5.12
N LEU A 576 -30.78 -8.31 -5.71
CA LEU A 576 -31.66 -7.96 -6.82
C LEU A 576 -30.86 -7.97 -8.12
N TYR A 577 -31.45 -8.47 -9.20
CA TYR A 577 -30.86 -8.38 -10.53
C TYR A 577 -31.67 -7.41 -11.39
N SER A 578 -30.99 -6.50 -12.10
CA SER A 578 -31.65 -5.56 -12.99
C SER A 578 -32.28 -6.27 -14.18
N SER A 579 -33.44 -5.78 -14.63
CA SER A 579 -34.20 -6.38 -15.73
C SER A 579 -33.62 -5.99 -17.09
N ASN A 580 -33.89 -6.78 -18.13
CA ASN A 580 -33.60 -6.36 -19.51
C ASN A 580 -34.66 -5.34 -19.95
N ILE A 581 -34.23 -4.13 -20.32
CA ILE A 581 -35.12 -3.05 -20.79
C ILE A 581 -34.96 -2.75 -22.28
N THR A 582 -34.27 -3.62 -23.02
CA THR A 582 -34.20 -3.55 -24.49
C THR A 582 -35.52 -3.98 -25.12
N PRO A 583 -35.80 -3.65 -26.40
CA PRO A 583 -37.03 -4.05 -27.07
C PRO A 583 -37.06 -5.53 -27.50
N ASP A 584 -36.24 -6.39 -26.89
CA ASP A 584 -36.31 -7.84 -27.10
C ASP A 584 -37.69 -8.37 -26.65
N PRO A 585 -38.43 -9.11 -27.49
CA PRO A 585 -39.78 -9.56 -27.17
C PRO A 585 -39.82 -10.71 -26.16
N GLU A 586 -38.75 -11.49 -26.03
CA GLU A 586 -38.73 -12.68 -25.16
C GLU A 586 -38.27 -12.34 -23.74
N THR A 587 -37.19 -11.57 -23.63
CA THR A 587 -36.47 -11.32 -22.38
C THR A 587 -36.53 -9.86 -21.94
N GLY A 588 -36.83 -8.94 -22.87
CA GLY A 588 -36.91 -7.50 -22.63
C GLY A 588 -38.34 -6.94 -22.55
N ILE A 589 -38.47 -5.65 -22.86
CA ILE A 589 -39.76 -4.93 -22.84
C ILE A 589 -40.43 -4.85 -24.23
N GLY A 590 -39.94 -5.58 -25.23
CA GLY A 590 -40.42 -5.50 -26.61
C GLY A 590 -41.93 -5.69 -26.78
N ASN A 591 -42.53 -6.52 -25.92
CA ASN A 591 -43.98 -6.80 -25.94
C ASN A 591 -44.81 -5.89 -25.00
N TRP A 592 -44.21 -4.85 -24.41
CA TRP A 592 -44.88 -3.96 -23.48
C TRP A 592 -45.50 -2.77 -24.23
N SER A 593 -46.78 -2.52 -24.01
CA SER A 593 -47.44 -1.29 -24.46
C SER A 593 -47.03 -0.09 -23.60
N TYR A 594 -47.22 1.13 -24.12
CA TYR A 594 -46.99 2.35 -23.31
C TYR A 594 -47.73 2.31 -21.96
N PRO A 595 -49.02 1.95 -21.87
CA PRO A 595 -49.70 1.82 -20.56
C PRO A 595 -49.06 0.79 -19.62
N ALA A 596 -48.48 -0.29 -20.15
CA ALA A 596 -47.77 -1.27 -19.32
C ALA A 596 -46.44 -0.71 -18.80
N PHE A 597 -45.71 0.03 -19.64
CA PHE A 597 -44.48 0.73 -19.26
C PHE A 597 -44.75 1.82 -18.22
N GLU A 598 -45.72 2.69 -18.48
CA GLU A 598 -46.16 3.75 -17.57
C GLU A 598 -46.59 3.18 -16.21
N ARG A 599 -47.36 2.08 -16.20
CA ARG A 599 -47.76 1.40 -14.97
C ARG A 599 -46.56 0.90 -14.18
N ALA A 600 -45.53 0.37 -14.84
CA ALA A 600 -44.31 -0.02 -14.14
C ALA A 600 -43.59 1.20 -13.54
N MET A 601 -43.41 2.26 -14.33
CA MET A 601 -42.69 3.47 -13.93
C MET A 601 -43.41 4.28 -12.83
N ARG A 602 -44.74 4.32 -12.81
CA ARG A 602 -45.52 5.13 -11.84
C ARG A 602 -46.03 4.34 -10.64
N ASP A 603 -46.45 3.09 -10.87
CA ASP A 603 -47.14 2.28 -9.85
C ASP A 603 -46.27 1.14 -9.30
N GLY A 604 -45.10 0.88 -9.91
CA GLY A 604 -44.25 -0.24 -9.53
C GLY A 604 -44.91 -1.59 -9.81
N ILE A 605 -45.66 -1.72 -10.91
CA ILE A 605 -46.34 -2.96 -11.31
C ILE A 605 -45.96 -3.31 -12.75
N SER A 606 -45.28 -4.45 -12.95
CA SER A 606 -44.87 -4.94 -14.27
C SER A 606 -46.06 -5.29 -15.16
N ARG A 607 -45.83 -5.50 -16.46
CA ARG A 607 -46.87 -5.90 -17.44
C ARG A 607 -47.70 -7.12 -17.02
N ASP A 608 -47.05 -8.12 -16.41
CA ASP A 608 -47.68 -9.36 -15.93
C ASP A 608 -48.36 -9.22 -14.55
N GLY A 609 -48.40 -8.02 -13.97
CA GLY A 609 -49.11 -7.72 -12.73
C GLY A 609 -48.29 -7.98 -11.45
N LYS A 610 -46.99 -8.31 -11.56
CA LYS A 610 -46.11 -8.47 -10.41
C LYS A 610 -45.69 -7.10 -9.87
N HIS A 611 -45.71 -6.94 -8.55
CA HIS A 611 -45.14 -5.75 -7.92
C HIS A 611 -43.62 -5.73 -8.07
N LEU A 612 -43.07 -4.58 -8.40
CA LEU A 612 -41.64 -4.30 -8.51
C LEU A 612 -41.07 -3.87 -7.15
N TYR A 613 -39.82 -4.22 -6.87
CA TYR A 613 -39.13 -3.75 -5.67
C TYR A 613 -38.74 -2.27 -5.84
N PRO A 614 -38.81 -1.45 -4.77
CA PRO A 614 -38.53 -0.01 -4.83
C PRO A 614 -37.06 0.35 -5.11
N ALA A 615 -36.17 -0.65 -5.24
CA ALA A 615 -34.85 -0.45 -5.85
C ALA A 615 -34.98 0.05 -7.29
N PHE A 616 -36.06 -0.29 -7.98
CA PHE A 616 -36.53 0.45 -9.15
C PHE A 616 -37.27 1.70 -8.63
N PRO A 617 -36.79 2.93 -8.86
CA PRO A 617 -37.25 4.12 -8.15
C PRO A 617 -38.57 4.69 -8.72
N TYR A 618 -39.59 3.84 -8.87
CA TYR A 618 -40.93 4.24 -9.35
C TYR A 618 -41.61 5.28 -8.45
N THR A 619 -41.18 5.38 -7.18
CA THR A 619 -41.61 6.43 -6.25
C THR A 619 -41.12 7.83 -6.66
N ALA A 620 -40.03 7.94 -7.41
CA ALA A 620 -39.54 9.18 -8.00
C ALA A 620 -40.03 9.34 -9.45
N PHE A 621 -39.98 8.28 -10.26
CA PHE A 621 -40.39 8.32 -11.67
C PHE A 621 -41.87 8.67 -11.87
N ARG A 622 -42.72 8.43 -10.87
CA ARG A 622 -44.11 8.91 -10.89
C ARG A 622 -44.26 10.43 -10.98
N ASN A 623 -43.21 11.21 -10.72
CA ASN A 623 -43.23 12.67 -10.72
C ASN A 623 -42.99 13.28 -12.10
N ILE A 624 -42.70 12.46 -13.11
CA ILE A 624 -42.34 12.92 -14.45
C ILE A 624 -43.60 13.21 -15.27
N GLU A 625 -43.50 14.17 -16.19
CA GLU A 625 -44.59 14.53 -17.11
C GLU A 625 -44.88 13.41 -18.12
N ASP A 626 -46.13 13.31 -18.59
CA ASP A 626 -46.53 12.27 -19.55
C ASP A 626 -45.76 12.35 -20.88
N ALA A 627 -45.44 13.56 -21.35
CA ALA A 627 -44.64 13.76 -22.55
C ALA A 627 -43.22 13.17 -22.40
N ASP A 628 -42.64 13.29 -21.21
CA ASP A 628 -41.32 12.73 -20.89
C ASP A 628 -41.38 11.21 -20.76
N MET A 629 -42.43 10.68 -20.13
CA MET A 629 -42.67 9.23 -20.05
C MET A 629 -42.79 8.60 -21.45
N GLN A 630 -43.54 9.24 -22.35
CA GLN A 630 -43.70 8.78 -23.74
C GLN A 630 -42.40 8.85 -24.54
N ALA A 631 -41.62 9.92 -24.37
CA ALA A 631 -40.32 10.06 -25.03
C ALA A 631 -39.32 9.01 -24.54
N LEU A 632 -39.28 8.74 -23.24
CA LEU A 632 -38.44 7.69 -22.66
C LEU A 632 -38.82 6.29 -23.19
N TYR A 633 -40.13 5.97 -23.23
CA TYR A 633 -40.61 4.72 -23.82
C TYR A 633 -40.21 4.60 -25.29
N ALA A 634 -40.40 5.65 -26.08
CA ALA A 634 -40.02 5.67 -27.50
C ALA A 634 -38.52 5.39 -27.70
N TYR A 635 -37.66 6.02 -26.90
CA TYR A 635 -36.22 5.79 -26.95
C TYR A 635 -35.84 4.36 -26.59
N LEU A 636 -36.35 3.81 -25.48
CA LEU A 636 -36.04 2.43 -25.10
C LEU A 636 -36.51 1.42 -26.15
N MET A 637 -37.69 1.63 -26.73
CA MET A 637 -38.24 0.76 -27.77
C MET A 637 -37.53 0.87 -29.13
N SER A 638 -36.72 1.92 -29.35
CA SER A 638 -35.93 2.09 -30.56
C SER A 638 -34.50 1.52 -30.45
N GLN A 639 -34.10 0.99 -29.30
CA GLN A 639 -32.75 0.47 -29.10
C GLN A 639 -32.55 -0.89 -29.79
N THR A 640 -31.29 -1.33 -29.91
CA THR A 640 -30.99 -2.68 -30.39
C THR A 640 -31.57 -3.73 -29.44
N PRO A 641 -32.41 -4.68 -29.92
CA PRO A 641 -32.89 -5.78 -29.10
C PRO A 641 -31.73 -6.68 -28.66
N VAL A 642 -31.65 -7.01 -27.37
CA VAL A 642 -30.67 -7.96 -26.84
C VAL A 642 -31.41 -9.06 -26.09
N LYS A 643 -31.26 -10.31 -26.54
CA LYS A 643 -31.82 -11.46 -25.85
C LYS A 643 -30.92 -11.85 -24.69
N GLN A 644 -31.35 -11.58 -23.46
CA GLN A 644 -30.61 -11.91 -22.25
C GLN A 644 -31.55 -12.26 -21.09
N VAL A 645 -31.53 -13.53 -20.68
CA VAL A 645 -32.28 -14.02 -19.52
C VAL A 645 -31.54 -13.62 -18.25
N GLN A 646 -32.25 -13.00 -17.31
CA GLN A 646 -31.66 -12.53 -16.07
C GLN A 646 -31.80 -13.54 -14.93
N PRO A 647 -30.80 -13.63 -14.02
CA PRO A 647 -30.93 -14.41 -12.81
C PRO A 647 -32.17 -13.98 -12.00
N ALA A 648 -32.80 -14.93 -11.34
CA ALA A 648 -33.91 -14.62 -10.43
C ALA A 648 -33.38 -13.89 -9.19
N ASN A 649 -34.17 -12.96 -8.66
CA ASN A 649 -33.83 -12.25 -7.43
C ASN A 649 -33.72 -13.24 -6.25
N ASP A 650 -32.62 -13.14 -5.52
CA ASP A 650 -32.32 -13.95 -4.35
C ASP A 650 -32.59 -13.14 -3.07
N MET A 651 -33.87 -13.02 -2.72
CA MET A 651 -34.33 -12.23 -1.57
C MET A 651 -34.55 -13.12 -0.34
N ARG A 652 -34.20 -12.61 0.84
CA ARG A 652 -34.41 -13.33 2.10
C ARG A 652 -35.87 -13.26 2.52
N PHE A 653 -36.39 -14.31 3.16
CA PHE A 653 -37.72 -14.27 3.76
C PHE A 653 -37.78 -13.22 4.88
N PRO A 654 -38.85 -12.41 4.99
CA PRO A 654 -40.10 -12.43 4.19
C PRO A 654 -40.07 -11.57 2.91
N PHE A 655 -38.97 -10.90 2.58
CA PHE A 655 -38.85 -9.97 1.44
C PHE A 655 -38.94 -10.63 0.07
N ASN A 656 -38.81 -11.96 -0.02
CA ASN A 656 -39.09 -12.74 -1.23
C ASN A 656 -40.60 -12.85 -1.56
N VAL A 657 -41.49 -12.56 -0.61
CA VAL A 657 -42.95 -12.62 -0.83
C VAL A 657 -43.43 -11.34 -1.52
N ARG A 658 -43.34 -11.31 -2.86
CA ARG A 658 -43.70 -10.17 -3.72
C ARG A 658 -45.04 -9.48 -3.41
N PRO A 659 -46.14 -10.18 -3.07
CA PRO A 659 -47.41 -9.52 -2.73
C PRO A 659 -47.35 -8.54 -1.54
N LEU A 660 -46.39 -8.68 -0.61
CA LEU A 660 -46.22 -7.74 0.49
C LEU A 660 -45.89 -6.31 0.02
N MET A 661 -45.35 -6.16 -1.20
CA MET A 661 -45.11 -4.85 -1.80
C MET A 661 -46.38 -4.04 -2.04
N ALA A 662 -47.55 -4.67 -2.11
CA ALA A 662 -48.80 -3.94 -2.21
C ALA A 662 -49.12 -3.15 -0.92
N GLY A 663 -48.80 -3.73 0.24
CA GLY A 663 -48.88 -3.04 1.54
C GLY A 663 -47.81 -1.95 1.65
N TRP A 664 -46.59 -2.22 1.18
CA TRP A 664 -45.52 -1.21 1.11
C TRP A 664 -45.94 -0.01 0.24
N ASN A 665 -46.49 -0.25 -0.94
CA ASN A 665 -47.01 0.80 -1.83
C ASN A 665 -48.13 1.60 -1.15
N ALA A 666 -49.06 0.96 -0.44
CA ALA A 666 -50.10 1.68 0.30
C ALA A 666 -49.53 2.64 1.37
N LEU A 667 -48.40 2.28 2.00
CA LEU A 667 -47.74 3.09 3.01
C LEU A 667 -46.90 4.24 2.43
N TYR A 668 -46.17 3.99 1.33
CA TYR A 668 -45.08 4.86 0.85
C TYR A 668 -45.28 5.47 -0.53
N LEU A 669 -46.15 4.90 -1.39
CA LEU A 669 -46.41 5.43 -2.73
C LEU A 669 -47.38 6.63 -2.65
N ARG A 670 -46.85 7.83 -2.35
CA ARG A 670 -47.61 9.08 -2.21
C ARG A 670 -48.06 9.63 -3.57
N LYS A 671 -49.33 10.00 -3.72
CA LYS A 671 -49.86 10.62 -4.95
C LYS A 671 -49.48 12.10 -5.08
N GLY A 672 -48.90 12.49 -6.22
CA GLY A 672 -48.70 13.89 -6.62
C GLY A 672 -47.54 14.04 -7.62
N GLU A 673 -47.69 14.93 -8.61
CA GLU A 673 -46.60 15.42 -9.47
C GLU A 673 -45.82 16.52 -8.73
N VAL A 674 -44.53 16.71 -9.05
CA VAL A 674 -43.74 17.83 -8.53
C VAL A 674 -44.39 19.14 -8.98
N GLN A 675 -44.95 19.88 -8.02
CA GLN A 675 -45.65 21.13 -8.30
C GLN A 675 -44.68 22.28 -8.48
N THR A 676 -44.85 23.05 -9.56
CA THR A 676 -44.09 24.29 -9.79
C THR A 676 -44.30 25.25 -8.62
N GLN A 677 -43.20 25.72 -8.04
CA GLN A 677 -43.19 26.72 -6.98
C GLN A 677 -43.21 28.12 -7.61
N PRO A 678 -44.30 28.90 -7.48
CA PRO A 678 -44.41 30.20 -8.16
C PRO A 678 -43.40 31.25 -7.67
N GLN A 679 -42.88 31.06 -6.45
CA GLN A 679 -41.90 31.95 -5.83
C GLN A 679 -40.45 31.62 -6.27
N GLN A 680 -40.25 30.56 -7.03
CA GLN A 680 -38.94 30.10 -7.48
C GLN A 680 -38.74 30.34 -8.97
N SER A 681 -37.48 30.45 -9.41
CA SER A 681 -37.17 30.65 -10.82
C SER A 681 -37.55 29.44 -11.69
N ALA A 682 -37.72 29.64 -12.99
CA ALA A 682 -37.95 28.54 -13.94
C ALA A 682 -36.81 27.50 -13.91
N GLN A 683 -35.57 27.98 -13.73
CA GLN A 683 -34.39 27.13 -13.61
C GLN A 683 -34.39 26.30 -12.32
N TRP A 684 -34.78 26.91 -11.19
CA TRP A 684 -34.92 26.17 -9.92
C TRP A 684 -36.00 25.09 -10.03
N ASN A 685 -37.17 25.42 -10.60
CA ASN A 685 -38.25 24.46 -10.81
C ASN A 685 -37.85 23.32 -11.76
N ARG A 686 -37.06 23.63 -12.81
CA ARG A 686 -36.46 22.60 -13.68
C ARG A 686 -35.52 21.69 -12.90
N GLY A 687 -34.69 22.24 -12.01
CA GLY A 687 -33.81 21.48 -11.13
C GLY A 687 -34.58 20.57 -10.18
N GLN A 688 -35.62 21.11 -9.53
CA GLN A 688 -36.51 20.35 -8.67
C GLN A 688 -37.14 19.16 -9.40
N TYR A 689 -37.62 19.38 -10.63
CA TYR A 689 -38.20 18.34 -11.47
C TYR A 689 -37.20 17.23 -11.81
N LEU A 690 -35.98 17.60 -12.20
CA LEU A 690 -34.94 16.63 -12.54
C LEU A 690 -34.48 15.84 -11.32
N VAL A 691 -34.20 16.50 -10.20
CA VAL A 691 -33.70 15.86 -8.97
C VAL A 691 -34.72 14.94 -8.31
N ASN A 692 -36.00 15.35 -8.27
CA ASN A 692 -37.07 14.58 -7.62
C ASN A 692 -37.83 13.64 -8.58
N GLY A 693 -37.56 13.73 -9.87
CA GLY A 693 -38.15 12.90 -10.92
C GLY A 693 -37.17 11.82 -11.37
N LEU A 694 -36.78 11.85 -12.65
CA LEU A 694 -35.88 10.85 -13.22
C LEU A 694 -34.49 10.85 -12.59
N GLY A 695 -33.95 11.97 -12.09
CA GLY A 695 -32.63 12.01 -11.45
C GLY A 695 -32.59 11.35 -10.07
N HIS A 696 -33.75 11.14 -9.43
CA HIS A 696 -33.97 10.34 -8.22
C HIS A 696 -32.87 10.46 -7.14
N CYS A 697 -32.26 11.64 -6.95
CA CYS A 697 -31.05 11.77 -6.12
C CYS A 697 -31.30 11.35 -4.67
N ALA A 698 -32.55 11.51 -4.19
CA ALA A 698 -32.98 11.08 -2.87
C ALA A 698 -32.90 9.55 -2.65
N ALA A 699 -32.91 8.74 -3.70
CA ALA A 699 -32.80 7.29 -3.60
C ALA A 699 -31.46 6.84 -3.02
N CYS A 700 -30.40 7.60 -3.31
CA CYS A 700 -29.04 7.34 -2.84
C CYS A 700 -28.67 8.26 -1.66
N HIS A 701 -29.10 9.53 -1.70
CA HIS A 701 -28.71 10.57 -0.76
C HIS A 701 -29.70 10.79 0.38
N SER A 702 -30.66 9.90 0.63
CA SER A 702 -31.52 9.96 1.82
C SER A 702 -31.44 8.68 2.66
N PRO A 703 -31.49 8.78 4.00
CA PRO A 703 -31.48 7.61 4.84
C PRO A 703 -32.80 6.84 4.67
N ARG A 704 -32.72 5.51 4.77
CA ARG A 704 -33.89 4.62 4.67
C ARG A 704 -34.41 4.20 6.04
N ASP A 705 -35.71 3.93 6.15
CA ASP A 705 -36.32 3.33 7.34
C ASP A 705 -36.15 1.80 7.39
N LEU A 706 -36.66 1.16 8.44
CA LEU A 706 -36.53 -0.31 8.62
C LEU A 706 -37.24 -1.12 7.53
N LEU A 707 -38.19 -0.52 6.79
CA LEU A 707 -38.90 -1.13 5.66
C LEU A 707 -38.28 -0.75 4.30
N GLY A 708 -37.13 -0.08 4.32
CA GLY A 708 -36.38 0.29 3.12
C GLY A 708 -36.92 1.53 2.39
N ALA A 709 -37.86 2.28 2.96
CA ALA A 709 -38.38 3.51 2.35
C ALA A 709 -37.52 4.72 2.69
N GLU A 710 -37.41 5.67 1.75
CA GLU A 710 -36.69 6.94 1.97
C GLU A 710 -37.36 7.79 3.04
N LYS A 711 -36.57 8.32 3.97
CA LYS A 711 -37.08 9.25 4.99
C LYS A 711 -37.20 10.66 4.38
N GLY A 712 -38.42 11.21 4.42
CA GLY A 712 -38.70 12.59 4.01
C GLY A 712 -38.45 13.63 5.11
N GLY A 713 -39.01 14.83 4.93
CA GLY A 713 -38.89 15.92 5.90
C GLY A 713 -37.45 16.40 6.07
N THR A 714 -36.99 16.57 7.31
CA THR A 714 -35.61 16.99 7.61
C THR A 714 -34.54 15.96 7.21
N SER A 715 -34.93 14.72 6.91
CA SER A 715 -34.03 13.67 6.42
C SER A 715 -33.93 13.61 4.90
N PHE A 716 -34.74 14.38 4.17
CA PHE A 716 -34.68 14.42 2.71
C PHE A 716 -33.32 14.95 2.25
N LEU A 717 -32.59 14.15 1.45
CA LEU A 717 -31.23 14.46 0.98
C LEU A 717 -30.17 14.60 2.10
N ALA A 718 -30.40 14.00 3.26
CA ALA A 718 -29.52 14.06 4.43
C ALA A 718 -28.30 13.10 4.39
N GLY A 719 -28.07 12.42 3.27
CA GLY A 719 -27.03 11.40 3.08
C GLY A 719 -27.57 9.98 3.17
N GLY A 720 -26.78 9.01 2.72
CA GLY A 720 -27.19 7.61 2.65
C GLY A 720 -26.02 6.64 2.45
N THR A 721 -26.35 5.37 2.19
CA THR A 721 -25.34 4.35 1.86
C THR A 721 -25.82 3.56 0.65
N VAL A 722 -24.95 3.41 -0.35
CA VAL A 722 -25.23 2.70 -1.60
C VAL A 722 -24.06 1.76 -1.89
N ASP A 723 -24.32 0.46 -1.95
CA ASP A 723 -23.31 -0.56 -2.24
C ASP A 723 -22.04 -0.45 -1.35
N GLY A 724 -22.24 -0.14 -0.06
CA GLY A 724 -21.16 0.07 0.91
C GLY A 724 -20.40 1.40 0.77
N TRP A 725 -20.81 2.28 -0.13
CA TRP A 725 -20.31 3.66 -0.23
C TRP A 725 -21.20 4.62 0.56
N GLU A 726 -20.59 5.57 1.25
CA GLU A 726 -21.29 6.68 1.88
C GLU A 726 -21.66 7.73 0.82
N ALA A 727 -22.97 7.95 0.64
CA ALA A 727 -23.49 9.04 -0.17
C ALA A 727 -23.63 10.29 0.72
N PRO A 728 -22.92 11.40 0.43
CA PRO A 728 -22.93 12.59 1.29
C PRO A 728 -24.30 13.27 1.29
N ALA A 729 -24.61 14.06 2.32
CA ALA A 729 -25.81 14.90 2.29
C ALA A 729 -25.71 15.96 1.19
N LEU A 730 -26.82 16.19 0.47
CA LEU A 730 -26.97 17.21 -0.57
C LEU A 730 -27.80 18.42 -0.09
N ASN A 731 -27.99 18.53 1.23
CA ASN A 731 -28.67 19.62 1.90
C ASN A 731 -27.76 20.23 2.99
N SER A 732 -28.30 21.14 3.79
CA SER A 732 -27.57 21.82 4.88
C SER A 732 -26.94 20.90 5.95
N LEU A 733 -27.19 19.59 5.93
CA LEU A 733 -26.51 18.59 6.78
C LEU A 733 -25.18 18.09 6.20
N SER A 734 -24.76 18.61 5.05
CA SER A 734 -23.46 18.30 4.44
C SER A 734 -22.32 18.58 5.42
N LYS A 735 -21.40 17.64 5.54
CA LYS A 735 -20.19 17.73 6.37
C LYS A 735 -18.95 18.06 5.55
N ALA A 736 -19.14 18.58 4.34
CA ALA A 736 -18.01 19.02 3.52
C ALA A 736 -17.26 20.16 4.24
N PRO A 737 -15.92 20.21 4.17
CA PRO A 737 -15.11 21.21 4.87
C PRO A 737 -15.43 22.64 4.42
N THR A 738 -15.86 22.81 3.17
CA THR A 738 -16.43 24.03 2.63
C THR A 738 -17.86 23.77 2.12
N PRO A 739 -18.81 24.70 2.26
CA PRO A 739 -20.13 24.55 1.64
C PRO A 739 -20.04 24.46 0.12
N TRP A 740 -20.89 23.62 -0.48
CA TRP A 740 -21.00 23.50 -1.92
C TRP A 740 -21.66 24.74 -2.53
N THR A 741 -20.99 25.40 -3.46
CA THR A 741 -21.59 26.47 -4.27
C THR A 741 -22.28 25.91 -5.51
N GLU A 742 -23.16 26.71 -6.11
CA GLU A 742 -23.79 26.37 -7.39
C GLU A 742 -22.76 26.07 -8.49
N ASP A 743 -21.71 26.90 -8.62
CA ASP A 743 -20.66 26.70 -9.62
C ASP A 743 -19.86 25.41 -9.36
N GLN A 744 -19.57 25.09 -8.10
CA GLN A 744 -18.88 23.84 -7.75
C GLN A 744 -19.74 22.61 -8.05
N LEU A 745 -21.04 22.66 -7.74
CA LEU A 745 -21.99 21.59 -8.08
C LEU A 745 -22.12 21.43 -9.59
N PHE A 746 -22.25 22.53 -10.33
CA PHE A 746 -22.32 22.50 -11.79
C PHE A 746 -21.05 21.91 -12.40
N ASN A 747 -19.86 22.33 -11.94
CA ASN A 747 -18.60 21.80 -12.43
C ASN A 747 -18.51 20.30 -12.12
N TYR A 748 -18.75 19.89 -10.88
CA TYR A 748 -18.70 18.49 -10.46
C TYR A 748 -19.65 17.60 -11.27
N LEU A 749 -20.92 18.00 -11.41
CA LEU A 749 -21.92 17.22 -12.15
C LEU A 749 -21.69 17.22 -13.67
N SER A 750 -20.91 18.16 -14.19
CA SER A 750 -20.70 18.32 -15.64
C SER A 750 -19.33 17.87 -16.13
N SER A 751 -18.38 17.60 -15.22
CA SER A 751 -17.01 17.13 -15.51
C SER A 751 -16.56 15.93 -14.64
N GLY A 752 -17.18 15.70 -13.48
CA GLY A 752 -16.73 14.74 -12.47
C GLY A 752 -15.72 15.29 -11.47
N TYR A 753 -15.49 16.60 -11.44
CA TYR A 753 -14.48 17.22 -10.59
C TYR A 753 -14.87 18.58 -10.02
N SER A 754 -14.44 18.82 -8.77
CA SER A 754 -14.42 20.12 -8.13
C SER A 754 -13.12 20.30 -7.34
N ASP A 755 -12.45 21.44 -7.52
CA ASP A 755 -11.21 21.79 -6.80
C ASP A 755 -11.39 21.72 -5.26
N ALA A 756 -12.60 22.01 -4.78
CA ALA A 756 -12.92 22.05 -3.36
C ALA A 756 -13.45 20.73 -2.78
N HIS A 757 -13.82 19.75 -3.61
CA HIS A 757 -14.50 18.55 -3.13
C HIS A 757 -13.94 17.23 -3.66
N GLY A 758 -13.09 17.28 -4.69
CA GLY A 758 -12.44 16.12 -5.27
C GLY A 758 -13.13 15.61 -6.54
N VAL A 759 -12.91 14.33 -6.82
CA VAL A 759 -13.33 13.63 -8.05
C VAL A 759 -14.48 12.68 -7.74
N ALA A 760 -15.40 12.50 -8.69
CA ALA A 760 -16.44 11.47 -8.62
C ALA A 760 -15.82 10.06 -8.67
N ALA A 761 -16.11 9.26 -7.65
CA ALA A 761 -15.64 7.89 -7.51
C ALA A 761 -16.78 6.96 -7.10
N GLY A 762 -16.56 5.65 -7.21
CA GLY A 762 -17.56 4.64 -6.87
C GLY A 762 -18.87 4.83 -7.65
N PRO A 763 -20.04 4.67 -7.02
CA PRO A 763 -21.35 4.78 -7.69
C PRO A 763 -21.60 6.14 -8.37
N MET A 764 -21.00 7.23 -7.87
CA MET A 764 -21.19 8.56 -8.46
C MET A 764 -20.42 8.76 -9.77
N GLY A 765 -19.37 7.98 -10.05
CA GLY A 765 -18.60 8.10 -11.29
C GLY A 765 -19.45 7.89 -12.55
N PRO A 766 -20.13 6.73 -12.67
CA PRO A 766 -21.06 6.47 -13.78
C PRO A 766 -22.23 7.45 -13.86
N VAL A 767 -22.82 7.84 -12.71
CA VAL A 767 -23.91 8.84 -12.64
C VAL A 767 -23.46 10.16 -13.27
N VAL A 768 -22.28 10.67 -12.87
CA VAL A 768 -21.76 11.90 -13.47
C VAL A 768 -21.44 11.70 -14.95
N SER A 769 -20.94 10.53 -15.35
CA SER A 769 -20.72 10.23 -16.77
C SER A 769 -21.99 10.35 -17.60
N GLU A 770 -23.15 9.89 -17.10
CA GLU A 770 -24.45 10.09 -17.77
C GLU A 770 -24.91 11.56 -17.72
N LEU A 771 -24.75 12.25 -16.59
CA LEU A 771 -25.10 13.67 -16.45
C LEU A 771 -24.31 14.57 -17.41
N THR A 772 -23.07 14.20 -17.77
CA THR A 772 -22.28 14.95 -18.76
C THR A 772 -22.90 14.96 -20.15
N LYS A 773 -23.80 14.02 -20.46
CA LYS A 773 -24.52 13.92 -21.74
C LYS A 773 -25.71 14.87 -21.83
N LEU A 774 -26.13 15.46 -20.70
CA LEU A 774 -27.25 16.40 -20.64
C LEU A 774 -26.86 17.79 -21.18
N PRO A 775 -27.84 18.57 -21.65
CA PRO A 775 -27.62 19.99 -21.91
C PRO A 775 -27.09 20.68 -20.65
N LYS A 776 -26.07 21.53 -20.78
CA LYS A 776 -25.49 22.25 -19.62
C LYS A 776 -26.52 23.06 -18.84
N SER A 777 -27.60 23.51 -19.48
CA SER A 777 -28.74 24.18 -18.81
C SER A 777 -29.45 23.29 -17.79
N ASP A 778 -29.60 21.98 -18.08
CA ASP A 778 -30.25 21.02 -17.18
C ASP A 778 -29.32 20.66 -16.01
N VAL A 779 -28.02 20.48 -16.26
CA VAL A 779 -27.03 20.27 -15.19
C VAL A 779 -26.95 21.50 -14.29
N ARG A 780 -27.01 22.71 -14.86
CA ARG A 780 -27.07 23.97 -14.09
C ARG A 780 -28.35 24.06 -13.27
N ALA A 781 -29.50 23.65 -13.81
CA ALA A 781 -30.75 23.63 -13.08
C ALA A 781 -30.68 22.70 -11.85
N ILE A 782 -30.10 21.50 -12.00
CA ILE A 782 -29.85 20.59 -10.87
C ILE A 782 -28.97 21.27 -9.82
N ALA A 783 -27.87 21.90 -10.23
CA ALA A 783 -26.96 22.61 -9.33
C ALA A 783 -27.64 23.75 -8.56
N VAL A 784 -28.47 24.58 -9.24
CA VAL A 784 -29.26 25.67 -8.63
C VAL A 784 -30.19 25.13 -7.54
N TYR A 785 -30.92 24.04 -7.84
CA TYR A 785 -31.84 23.44 -6.89
C TYR A 785 -31.12 22.89 -5.66
N LEU A 786 -30.04 22.12 -5.85
CA LEU A 786 -29.27 21.52 -4.75
C LEU A 786 -28.54 22.59 -3.91
N ALA A 787 -27.99 23.63 -4.54
CA ALA A 787 -27.36 24.75 -3.82
C ALA A 787 -28.35 25.45 -2.89
N ALA A 788 -29.60 25.67 -3.34
CA ALA A 788 -30.65 26.27 -2.52
C ALA A 788 -31.04 25.41 -1.30
N LEU A 789 -30.85 24.08 -1.35
CA LEU A 789 -31.08 23.20 -0.19
C LEU A 789 -29.91 23.19 0.81
N ASN A 790 -28.75 23.71 0.41
CA ASN A 790 -27.56 23.84 1.24
C ASN A 790 -27.53 25.15 2.04
N GLU A 791 -28.37 26.13 1.71
CA GLU A 791 -28.45 27.37 2.47
C GLU A 791 -28.98 27.09 3.89
N PRO A 792 -28.27 27.52 4.96
CA PRO A 792 -28.80 27.43 6.31
C PRO A 792 -30.12 28.20 6.38
N ALA A 793 -31.16 27.59 6.96
CA ALA A 793 -32.41 28.28 7.23
C ALA A 793 -32.10 29.63 7.91
N SER A 794 -32.64 30.71 7.37
CA SER A 794 -32.37 32.09 7.80
C SER A 794 -32.66 32.22 9.31
N GLY A 795 -31.61 32.17 10.14
CA GLY A 795 -31.79 32.18 11.59
C GLY A 795 -30.66 31.62 12.46
N SER A 796 -29.64 30.95 11.93
CA SER A 796 -28.49 30.48 12.74
C SER A 796 -27.15 31.02 12.24
N ALA A 797 -27.05 32.35 12.11
CA ALA A 797 -25.77 33.03 12.00
C ALA A 797 -25.16 33.22 13.40
N ASP A 798 -24.88 32.13 14.11
CA ASP A 798 -24.03 32.12 15.32
C ASP A 798 -23.68 30.68 15.71
N ALA A 799 -22.78 30.08 14.94
CA ALA A 799 -21.99 28.95 15.41
C ALA A 799 -20.59 29.07 14.80
N ARG A 800 -19.81 30.04 15.31
CA ARG A 800 -18.35 29.91 15.28
C ARG A 800 -18.01 28.65 16.09
N PRO A 801 -17.20 27.70 15.60
CA PRO A 801 -16.69 26.65 16.47
C PRO A 801 -15.83 27.33 17.54
N ALA A 802 -16.37 27.38 18.75
CA ALA A 802 -15.57 27.60 19.94
C ALA A 802 -14.65 26.39 20.15
N THR A 803 -13.50 26.66 20.75
CA THR A 803 -12.57 25.74 21.42
C THR A 803 -11.60 24.94 20.55
N ALA A 804 -10.52 25.64 20.19
CA ALA A 804 -9.16 25.13 20.36
C ALA A 804 -8.88 24.89 21.86
N THR A 805 -9.39 23.79 22.43
CA THR A 805 -8.79 23.09 23.60
C THR A 805 -9.58 21.81 23.87
N ARG A 806 -9.11 20.69 23.35
CA ARG A 806 -9.36 19.36 23.93
C ARG A 806 -8.31 18.37 23.43
N LEU A 807 -7.10 18.52 23.95
CA LEU A 807 -6.14 17.41 24.05
C LEU A 807 -6.52 16.63 25.30
N ALA A 808 -7.40 15.64 25.16
CA ALA A 808 -7.65 14.66 26.21
C ALA A 808 -8.09 13.34 25.57
N GLU A 809 -7.15 12.39 25.60
CA GLU A 809 -7.31 10.93 25.54
C GLU A 809 -8.16 10.38 24.37
N MET A 810 -7.55 10.33 23.18
CA MET A 810 -7.94 9.41 22.11
C MET A 810 -6.93 8.25 22.09
N PRO A 811 -7.29 7.02 21.68
CA PRO A 811 -6.29 6.00 21.40
C PRO A 811 -5.38 6.58 20.32
N SER A 812 -4.17 6.96 20.71
CA SER A 812 -3.24 7.67 19.85
C SER A 812 -2.85 6.72 18.73
N VAL A 813 -3.19 7.09 17.49
CA VAL A 813 -2.47 6.54 16.32
C VAL A 813 -0.99 6.66 16.68
N SER A 814 -0.27 5.55 16.66
CA SER A 814 1.10 5.55 17.14
C SER A 814 1.94 6.49 16.26
N PRO A 815 2.93 7.22 16.81
CA PRO A 815 3.86 8.00 15.98
C PRO A 815 4.49 7.16 14.87
N GLN A 816 4.68 5.87 15.14
CA GLN A 816 5.13 4.88 14.16
C GLN A 816 4.16 4.70 12.99
N SER A 817 2.86 4.56 13.26
CA SER A 817 1.82 4.43 12.23
C SER A 817 1.74 5.68 11.35
N LEU A 818 1.80 6.88 11.96
CA LEU A 818 1.79 8.14 11.19
C LEU A 818 3.02 8.27 10.27
N SER A 819 4.21 7.92 10.76
CA SER A 819 5.42 7.97 9.93
C SER A 819 5.44 6.89 8.85
N ASN A 820 4.99 5.68 9.14
CA ASN A 820 4.78 4.65 8.11
C ASN A 820 3.83 5.17 7.02
N GLY A 821 2.70 5.75 7.40
CA GLY A 821 1.73 6.32 6.47
C GLY A 821 2.30 7.48 5.65
N GLN A 822 3.14 8.33 6.26
CA GLN A 822 3.88 9.37 5.56
C GLN A 822 4.78 8.80 4.47
N ARG A 823 5.57 7.76 4.78
CA ARG A 823 6.48 7.14 3.81
C ARG A 823 5.74 6.49 2.64
N VAL A 824 4.61 5.84 2.91
CA VAL A 824 3.72 5.32 1.86
C VAL A 824 3.15 6.47 1.02
N PHE A 825 2.75 7.58 1.63
CA PHE A 825 2.25 8.74 0.90
C PHE A 825 3.34 9.35 0.00
N GLU A 826 4.53 9.60 0.54
CA GLU A 826 5.66 10.18 -0.20
C GLU A 826 6.12 9.27 -1.35
N GLY A 827 6.19 7.96 -1.11
CA GLY A 827 6.64 6.99 -2.10
C GLY A 827 5.61 6.67 -3.19
N SER A 828 4.32 6.61 -2.86
CA SER A 828 3.28 6.08 -3.77
C SER A 828 2.23 7.10 -4.20
N CYS A 829 1.98 8.15 -3.41
CA CYS A 829 0.82 9.05 -3.61
C CYS A 829 1.22 10.49 -3.98
N GLN A 830 2.32 11.00 -3.43
CA GLN A 830 2.70 12.42 -3.50
C GLN A 830 2.92 12.90 -4.93
N GLY A 831 3.41 12.04 -5.83
CA GLY A 831 3.58 12.39 -7.25
C GLY A 831 2.31 12.91 -7.92
N CYS A 832 1.13 12.43 -7.51
CA CYS A 832 -0.17 12.87 -8.01
C CYS A 832 -0.94 13.78 -7.03
N HIS A 833 -0.65 13.69 -5.72
CA HIS A 833 -1.36 14.40 -4.65
C HIS A 833 -0.52 15.49 -3.96
N ALA A 834 0.50 16.04 -4.62
CA ALA A 834 1.33 17.12 -4.08
C ALA A 834 0.54 18.43 -3.99
N ASP A 835 -0.08 18.72 -2.83
CA ASP A 835 -0.67 20.01 -2.40
C ASP A 835 -1.31 20.88 -3.52
N GLY A 836 -1.98 20.25 -4.51
CA GLY A 836 -2.60 20.90 -5.68
C GLY A 836 -1.62 21.43 -6.75
N LEU A 837 -0.31 21.24 -6.59
CA LEU A 837 0.76 21.62 -7.53
C LEU A 837 1.34 20.43 -8.30
N GLY A 838 0.78 19.23 -8.10
CA GLY A 838 1.19 18.03 -8.83
C GLY A 838 1.09 18.19 -10.36
N PRO A 839 1.96 17.53 -11.14
CA PRO A 839 1.91 17.61 -12.59
C PRO A 839 0.54 17.14 -13.12
N LYS A 840 -0.22 18.06 -13.71
CA LYS A 840 -1.53 17.79 -14.38
C LYS A 840 -1.40 17.01 -15.69
N LEU A 841 -0.22 16.46 -15.98
CA LEU A 841 0.10 15.71 -17.20
C LEU A 841 -0.75 14.43 -17.34
N PHE A 842 -1.28 13.91 -16.23
CA PHE A 842 -2.06 12.68 -16.18
C PHE A 842 -3.52 12.87 -15.78
N GLY A 843 -4.03 14.11 -15.75
CA GLY A 843 -5.40 14.43 -15.35
C GLY A 843 -5.50 15.54 -14.29
N VAL A 844 -6.46 15.43 -13.38
CA VAL A 844 -6.63 16.39 -12.27
C VAL A 844 -5.81 15.98 -11.04
N SER A 845 -5.36 16.96 -10.26
CA SER A 845 -4.67 16.75 -8.98
C SER A 845 -5.52 17.38 -7.87
N PRO A 846 -6.50 16.67 -7.30
CA PRO A 846 -7.35 17.19 -6.24
C PRO A 846 -6.54 17.43 -4.96
N SER A 847 -6.74 18.59 -4.32
CA SER A 847 -6.22 18.81 -2.98
C SER A 847 -6.89 17.86 -1.99
N LEU A 848 -6.09 17.13 -1.21
CA LEU A 848 -6.60 16.27 -0.15
C LEU A 848 -7.10 17.07 1.06
N ALA A 849 -6.60 18.30 1.25
CA ALA A 849 -7.00 19.18 2.36
C ALA A 849 -8.47 19.59 2.30
N THR A 850 -9.05 19.68 1.10
CA THR A 850 -10.46 20.04 0.89
C THR A 850 -11.33 18.83 0.51
N ASN A 851 -10.72 17.66 0.29
CA ASN A 851 -11.44 16.47 -0.15
C ASN A 851 -12.45 16.00 0.91
N THR A 852 -13.72 15.90 0.53
CA THR A 852 -14.81 15.58 1.48
C THR A 852 -14.67 14.17 2.09
N ASN A 853 -14.06 13.20 1.41
CA ASN A 853 -13.85 11.86 1.96
C ASN A 853 -12.80 11.83 3.08
N VAL A 854 -11.77 12.68 3.01
CA VAL A 854 -10.76 12.80 4.07
C VAL A 854 -11.36 13.44 5.33
N HIS A 855 -12.39 14.27 5.16
CA HIS A 855 -13.13 14.93 6.23
C HIS A 855 -14.30 14.09 6.79
N SER A 856 -14.72 13.01 6.12
CA SER A 856 -15.84 12.18 6.57
C SER A 856 -15.62 11.55 7.96
N ALA A 857 -16.72 11.35 8.69
CA ALA A 857 -16.72 10.60 9.94
C ALA A 857 -16.40 9.11 9.73
N LEU A 858 -16.65 8.57 8.54
CA LEU A 858 -16.33 7.20 8.17
C LEU A 858 -15.15 7.17 7.17
N PRO A 859 -14.15 6.30 7.38
CA PRO A 859 -13.01 6.17 6.47
C PRO A 859 -13.35 5.40 5.18
N ASP A 860 -14.55 4.82 5.11
CA ASP A 860 -14.90 3.76 4.16
C ASP A 860 -14.70 4.16 2.70
N ASN A 861 -15.16 5.35 2.28
CA ASN A 861 -14.98 5.85 0.91
C ASN A 861 -13.50 6.07 0.58
N LEU A 862 -12.72 6.67 1.50
CA LEU A 862 -11.31 6.92 1.29
C LEU A 862 -10.54 5.59 1.12
N ILE A 863 -10.80 4.62 2.01
CA ILE A 863 -10.18 3.30 1.95
C ILE A 863 -10.54 2.59 0.65
N LYS A 864 -11.82 2.60 0.23
CA LYS A 864 -12.26 2.01 -1.04
C LYS A 864 -11.53 2.64 -2.23
N VAL A 865 -11.41 3.96 -2.28
CA VAL A 865 -10.66 4.67 -3.35
C VAL A 865 -9.18 4.28 -3.34
N ILE A 866 -8.52 4.18 -2.18
CA ILE A 866 -7.12 3.74 -2.10
C ILE A 866 -6.99 2.28 -2.58
N GLN A 867 -7.86 1.38 -2.15
CA GLN A 867 -7.81 -0.03 -2.51
C GLN A 867 -8.11 -0.27 -4.00
N GLN A 868 -9.15 0.36 -4.53
CA GLN A 868 -9.72 0.03 -5.84
C GLN A 868 -9.23 0.97 -6.95
N GLY A 869 -8.80 2.19 -6.60
CA GLY A 869 -8.46 3.23 -7.56
C GLY A 869 -9.70 3.81 -8.25
N ILE A 870 -9.45 4.54 -9.33
CA ILE A 870 -10.45 5.09 -10.24
C ILE A 870 -9.96 4.75 -11.66
N ASP A 871 -10.24 3.53 -12.11
CA ASP A 871 -9.80 3.02 -13.42
C ASP A 871 -10.66 3.57 -14.58
N LYS A 872 -11.94 3.84 -14.30
CA LYS A 872 -12.93 4.41 -15.22
C LYS A 872 -13.45 5.73 -14.65
N PRO A 873 -12.70 6.84 -14.78
CA PRO A 873 -13.17 8.14 -14.35
C PRO A 873 -14.43 8.56 -15.11
N ALA A 874 -15.24 9.45 -14.53
CA ALA A 874 -16.48 9.94 -15.13
C ALA A 874 -16.28 10.57 -16.53
N THR A 875 -15.13 11.24 -16.71
CA THR A 875 -14.65 11.78 -17.99
C THR A 875 -13.17 11.47 -18.16
N ALA A 876 -12.70 11.38 -19.41
CA ALA A 876 -11.31 11.01 -19.72
C ALA A 876 -10.28 12.05 -19.21
N ASP A 877 -10.65 13.32 -19.14
CA ASP A 877 -9.77 14.43 -18.73
C ASP A 877 -9.38 14.37 -17.25
N LEU A 878 -10.08 13.58 -16.43
CA LEU A 878 -9.79 13.43 -15.01
C LEU A 878 -8.52 12.63 -14.73
N GLY A 879 -8.07 11.82 -15.70
CA GLY A 879 -6.99 10.86 -15.45
C GLY A 879 -7.47 9.62 -14.71
N TYR A 880 -6.59 8.62 -14.64
CA TYR A 880 -6.83 7.40 -13.87
C TYR A 880 -6.07 7.45 -12.54
N MET A 881 -6.65 6.84 -11.51
CA MET A 881 -5.96 6.58 -10.24
C MET A 881 -5.77 5.07 -10.09
N PRO A 882 -4.54 4.55 -9.92
CA PRO A 882 -4.34 3.13 -9.70
C PRO A 882 -4.91 2.69 -8.33
N GLY A 883 -5.38 1.45 -8.26
CA GLY A 883 -5.77 0.82 -7.00
C GLY A 883 -4.59 0.12 -6.33
N PHE A 884 -4.50 0.22 -5.00
CA PHE A 884 -3.38 -0.29 -4.22
C PHE A 884 -3.69 -1.59 -3.44
N LYS A 885 -4.86 -2.21 -3.62
CA LYS A 885 -5.27 -3.43 -2.87
C LYS A 885 -4.28 -4.60 -2.98
N ASP A 886 -3.56 -4.68 -4.11
CA ASP A 886 -2.66 -5.78 -4.44
C ASP A 886 -1.18 -5.44 -4.15
N SER A 887 -0.86 -4.15 -4.06
CA SER A 887 0.49 -3.62 -3.84
C SER A 887 0.75 -3.20 -2.40
N LEU A 888 -0.27 -2.72 -1.69
CA LEU A 888 -0.19 -2.35 -0.28
C LEU A 888 -0.88 -3.38 0.62
N SER A 889 -0.26 -3.58 1.77
CA SER A 889 -0.71 -4.41 2.86
C SER A 889 -1.86 -3.73 3.63
N ASP A 890 -2.63 -4.49 4.41
CA ASP A 890 -3.78 -3.94 5.13
C ASP A 890 -3.30 -2.97 6.23
N THR A 891 -2.19 -3.30 6.88
CA THR A 891 -1.47 -2.41 7.80
C THR A 891 -1.00 -1.13 7.11
N GLN A 892 -0.39 -1.21 5.91
CA GLN A 892 0.07 -0.03 5.16
C GLN A 892 -1.08 0.90 4.76
N ILE A 893 -2.23 0.36 4.34
CA ILE A 893 -3.41 1.16 4.00
C ILE A 893 -3.99 1.84 5.25
N SER A 894 -3.97 1.13 6.39
CA SER A 894 -4.42 1.68 7.68
C SER A 894 -3.54 2.85 8.13
N ASP A 895 -2.22 2.67 8.10
CA ASP A 895 -1.23 3.69 8.43
C ASP A 895 -1.35 4.91 7.49
N LEU A 896 -1.51 4.67 6.18
CA LEU A 896 -1.73 5.72 5.19
C LEU A 896 -3.01 6.50 5.48
N ALA A 897 -4.14 5.83 5.75
CA ALA A 897 -5.41 6.49 6.04
C ALA A 897 -5.32 7.37 7.31
N ALA A 898 -4.66 6.87 8.36
CA ALA A 898 -4.43 7.62 9.59
C ALA A 898 -3.55 8.86 9.34
N TYR A 899 -2.48 8.71 8.57
CA TYR A 899 -1.62 9.83 8.16
C TYR A 899 -2.37 10.89 7.37
N LEU A 900 -3.13 10.48 6.35
CA LEU A 900 -3.92 11.40 5.52
C LEU A 900 -4.92 12.20 6.37
N ARG A 901 -5.61 11.54 7.30
CA ARG A 901 -6.52 12.20 8.24
C ARG A 901 -5.78 13.21 9.11
N SER A 902 -4.66 12.81 9.70
CA SER A 902 -3.84 13.66 10.57
C SER A 902 -3.30 14.90 9.86
N ARG A 903 -2.80 14.74 8.63
CA ARG A 903 -2.20 15.83 7.85
C ARG A 903 -3.24 16.76 7.24
N PHE A 904 -4.29 16.21 6.63
CA PHE A 904 -5.20 16.97 5.76
C PHE A 904 -6.54 17.32 6.42
N ALA A 905 -6.88 16.70 7.55
CA ALA A 905 -8.06 17.04 8.36
C ALA A 905 -7.73 17.05 9.87
N PRO A 906 -6.74 17.85 10.32
CA PRO A 906 -6.25 17.85 11.70
C PRO A 906 -7.30 18.29 12.75
N ASN A 907 -8.35 19.00 12.31
CA ASN A 907 -9.43 19.45 13.19
C ASN A 907 -10.48 18.36 13.45
N GLU A 908 -10.41 17.26 12.71
CA GLU A 908 -11.37 16.18 12.80
C GLU A 908 -10.84 15.03 13.68
N PRO A 909 -11.71 14.27 14.38
CA PRO A 909 -11.29 13.11 15.14
C PRO A 909 -10.59 12.06 14.26
N GLN A 910 -9.54 11.45 14.79
CA GLN A 910 -8.92 10.26 14.21
C GLN A 910 -9.91 9.11 14.14
N TRP A 911 -9.87 8.35 13.05
CA TRP A 911 -10.67 7.15 12.90
C TRP A 911 -10.17 6.02 13.80
N THR A 912 -11.08 5.16 14.24
CA THR A 912 -10.77 3.99 15.08
C THR A 912 -11.04 2.69 14.33
N GLY A 913 -10.31 1.62 14.67
CA GLY A 913 -10.49 0.30 14.04
C GLY A 913 -10.17 0.27 12.54
N LEU A 914 -9.16 1.04 12.11
CA LEU A 914 -8.80 1.14 10.69
C LEU A 914 -8.39 -0.22 10.11
N SER A 915 -7.60 -1.02 10.83
CA SER A 915 -7.16 -2.33 10.37
C SER A 915 -8.33 -3.29 10.10
N GLU A 916 -9.27 -3.39 11.04
CA GLU A 916 -10.47 -4.22 10.85
C GLU A 916 -11.34 -3.69 9.71
N LYS A 917 -11.41 -2.36 9.56
CA LYS A 917 -12.16 -1.73 8.49
C LYS A 917 -11.55 -1.99 7.11
N VAL A 918 -10.23 -1.87 6.98
CA VAL A 918 -9.48 -2.17 5.74
C VAL A 918 -9.72 -3.61 5.31
N ALA A 919 -9.56 -4.57 6.23
CA ALA A 919 -9.79 -5.99 5.97
C ALA A 919 -11.26 -6.26 5.58
N HIS A 920 -12.23 -5.65 6.28
CA HIS A 920 -13.64 -5.79 5.97
C HIS A 920 -13.98 -5.28 4.56
N LEU A 921 -13.48 -4.10 4.18
CA LEU A 921 -13.73 -3.49 2.87
C LEU A 921 -13.04 -4.26 1.74
N LYS A 922 -11.87 -4.85 2.00
CA LYS A 922 -11.16 -5.71 1.04
C LYS A 922 -11.92 -7.01 0.79
N ALA A 923 -12.50 -7.61 1.82
CA ALA A 923 -13.37 -8.78 1.71
C ALA A 923 -14.74 -8.46 1.08
N ASN A 924 -15.20 -7.21 1.17
CA ASN A 924 -16.50 -6.76 0.67
C ASN A 924 -16.32 -5.52 -0.24
N PRO A 925 -15.71 -5.70 -1.43
CA PRO A 925 -15.33 -4.57 -2.29
C PRO A 925 -16.54 -3.76 -2.79
N GLY A 926 -17.71 -4.38 -2.87
CA GLY A 926 -18.88 -3.83 -3.58
C GLY A 926 -18.90 -4.31 -5.04
N THR A 927 -19.83 -3.77 -5.81
CA THR A 927 -20.09 -4.10 -7.22
C THR A 927 -19.61 -3.04 -8.21
N HIS A 928 -19.22 -1.86 -7.70
CA HIS A 928 -18.74 -0.72 -8.47
C HIS A 928 -17.22 -0.63 -8.55
#